data_AF-A0AAU2K683-F1
#
_entry.id   AF-A0AAU2K683-F1
#
_cell.length_a   1.000
_cell.length_b   1.000
_cell.length_c   1.000
_cell.angle_alpha   90.00
_cell.angle_beta   90.00
_cell.angle_gamma   90.00
#
_symmetry.space_group_name_H-M   'P 1'
#
loop_
_entity.id
_entity.type
_entity.pdbx_description
1 polymer ?
#
loop_
_entity_poly.entity_id
_entity_poly.type
_entity_poly.pdbx_seq_one_letter_code
_entity_poly.pdbx_strand_id
1 'polypeptide(L)'
;MQSRRFLASTRLIRRSHLLIAFGIGALLIGAIPWLGIASPAVAGRVPAPRTAPVPFEQQPATQSPHHGIAPANAMEPAAPVLDRTGWTATASDEETGGENGRAANVLDGNTNTIWHSKWTGTPTPLPHNITIDMQRTTLVSALVYRPRADGANGRVGEYSISLSADGRSWASPVASGTLADDGTAKTLGFAPQGARFVRLTALTEAGGRGPWTSAAEINLLGDPGTPEATVDLSRTGWTATASDEETSSEDGRAANVLDGNTNTIWHSKWTGTPTPLPHSITIDMHRMTPVSALVYHPRVGGANGRAGAYTITTSTDGTAFGAPVAAGTWRDDDTVKTATFTRAESARFVRLTVTTEAGGRGPWTSAGEIRLSGPASPAVHGAWDRITGFPLVPVATAALPGDKLLAWSAYAVDRFGGSNGYTQTAILDLKTGKVTQRRIDNTGHDMFCPGIAMLADGRVLVTGGSNAEKASIYDPATDEWSATTSMNIARGYQAMTLLSTGEAFVLGGSWSGPAGDKAGEVWSPDTRTWRKLPGVSATPALTADPAGPYRADNHMWLHATSGGKVLQLGPSKQMNWITTSGTGSITPAGPRADSGDAMTGNAVAYDIGKLLTLGGSPAYEKTPATRRAYTVNVSGSQVQAARTGDMEHARGFSNSVVLPDGKVAVFGGQSYPVPFSDATSVLTPELWDPSTGSFTPLATMAIPRNYHSVANLLPDGRVFSGGGGLCGDCATNHPDGAVFTPPYLLNADGSPKPRPVITGGVPSRTAPGASLTVSTQSPVASVVLMRAAAATHSTDNDQRRIPLVSTATGTGAYTVTVPADTGVVLPGNYMLFALDAQGVPSIAQFVTIS
;
A
#
# COMPACT_ATOMS: atom_id res chain seq x y z
N MET A 1 24.91 26.77 52.34
CA MET A 1 25.95 26.27 53.26
C MET A 1 26.73 25.20 52.52
N GLN A 2 28.03 25.48 52.30
CA GLN A 2 29.20 24.63 52.02
C GLN A 2 29.13 23.54 50.92
N SER A 3 30.05 23.40 49.94
CA SER A 3 31.29 24.09 49.53
C SER A 3 31.78 23.48 48.18
N ARG A 4 32.05 24.26 47.11
CA ARG A 4 33.39 24.65 46.52
C ARG A 4 34.25 23.46 46.00
N ARG A 5 34.98 23.42 44.86
CA ARG A 5 35.58 24.33 43.82
C ARG A 5 36.02 23.40 42.64
N PHE A 6 35.92 23.70 41.34
CA PHE A 6 36.68 24.62 40.45
C PHE A 6 38.18 24.31 40.16
N LEU A 7 38.42 23.83 38.92
CA LEU A 7 39.45 24.11 37.86
C LEU A 7 40.97 23.80 37.96
N ALA A 8 41.48 23.45 36.76
CA ALA A 8 42.79 23.74 36.12
C ALA A 8 43.98 22.80 36.43
N SER A 9 44.49 21.96 35.50
CA SER A 9 45.20 22.16 34.21
C SER A 9 46.71 22.37 34.32
N THR A 10 47.53 21.61 33.57
CA THR A 10 48.72 21.98 32.73
C THR A 10 49.70 20.79 32.53
N ARG A 11 49.96 20.34 31.29
CA ARG A 11 51.13 20.59 30.38
C ARG A 11 52.42 19.82 30.80
N LEU A 12 53.35 19.28 29.98
CA LEU A 12 53.77 19.48 28.57
C LEU A 12 54.84 18.40 28.17
N ILE A 13 54.80 17.91 26.91
CA ILE A 13 55.90 17.81 25.90
C ILE A 13 57.12 16.83 25.96
N ARG A 14 57.25 16.10 24.82
CA ARG A 14 58.43 15.60 24.02
C ARG A 14 59.41 14.55 24.59
N ARG A 15 59.65 13.47 23.82
CA ARG A 15 60.64 13.39 22.70
C ARG A 15 60.51 12.06 21.92
N SER A 16 60.74 12.17 20.62
CA SER A 16 60.82 11.12 19.60
C SER A 16 62.23 10.52 19.50
N HIS A 17 62.37 9.27 19.03
CA HIS A 17 63.44 8.85 18.10
C HIS A 17 63.03 7.62 17.27
N LEU A 18 63.62 7.57 16.08
CA LEU A 18 63.34 6.82 14.85
C LEU A 18 64.30 5.61 14.76
N LEU A 19 63.92 4.51 14.09
CA LEU A 19 64.75 3.79 13.09
C LEU A 19 64.07 2.51 12.52
N ILE A 20 64.49 2.18 11.30
CA ILE A 20 63.91 1.34 10.25
C ILE A 20 64.69 0.00 10.13
N ALA A 21 64.05 -1.11 9.70
CA ALA A 21 64.45 -1.97 8.55
C ALA A 21 64.17 -3.50 8.70
N PHE A 22 63.43 -4.02 7.69
CA PHE A 22 63.53 -5.29 6.93
C PHE A 22 63.93 -6.65 7.55
N GLY A 23 63.20 -7.71 7.12
CA GLY A 23 63.71 -9.09 7.13
C GLY A 23 62.69 -10.16 6.69
N ILE A 24 62.93 -10.76 5.52
CA ILE A 24 62.21 -11.85 4.82
C ILE A 24 62.44 -13.21 5.49
N GLY A 25 61.53 -14.19 5.32
CA GLY A 25 61.89 -15.61 5.48
C GLY A 25 60.72 -16.59 5.52
N ALA A 26 60.73 -17.58 4.62
CA ALA A 26 59.65 -18.50 4.33
C ALA A 26 60.01 -19.98 4.62
N LEU A 27 58.95 -20.80 4.68
CA LEU A 27 58.83 -22.18 4.15
C LEU A 27 59.37 -23.42 4.92
N LEU A 28 58.48 -24.43 4.99
CA LEU A 28 58.64 -25.89 4.68
C LEU A 28 58.56 -26.96 5.79
N ILE A 29 57.47 -27.75 5.69
CA ILE A 29 57.34 -29.23 5.51
C ILE A 29 57.88 -30.21 6.57
N GLY A 30 57.03 -31.22 6.89
CA GLY A 30 57.52 -32.56 7.29
C GLY A 30 56.52 -33.55 7.93
N ALA A 31 55.78 -34.30 7.09
CA ALA A 31 55.25 -35.70 7.17
C ALA A 31 55.05 -36.53 8.48
N ILE A 32 53.82 -37.11 8.62
CA ILE A 32 53.30 -38.53 8.87
C ILE A 32 54.32 -39.63 9.32
N PRO A 33 54.01 -40.82 9.96
CA PRO A 33 52.71 -41.54 10.04
C PRO A 33 52.33 -42.57 11.18
N TRP A 34 51.06 -43.07 11.07
CA TRP A 34 50.51 -44.45 11.28
C TRP A 34 50.13 -45.03 12.67
N LEU A 35 48.90 -45.59 12.78
CA LEU A 35 48.62 -46.99 13.24
C LEU A 35 47.11 -47.39 13.22
N GLY A 36 46.80 -48.50 12.49
CA GLY A 36 45.87 -49.62 12.79
C GLY A 36 44.35 -49.37 12.97
N ILE A 37 43.40 -50.27 12.70
CA ILE A 37 43.32 -51.73 12.46
C ILE A 37 41.99 -52.02 11.72
N ALA A 38 41.91 -53.12 10.96
CA ALA A 38 40.72 -53.58 10.22
C ALA A 38 40.09 -54.88 10.75
N SER A 39 38.79 -55.06 10.42
CA SER A 39 38.00 -56.30 10.18
C SER A 39 37.28 -57.00 11.36
N PRO A 40 36.18 -57.78 11.14
CA PRO A 40 35.15 -57.76 10.08
C PRO A 40 33.69 -57.98 10.59
N ALA A 41 32.77 -58.09 9.63
CA ALA A 41 31.31 -58.09 9.68
C ALA A 41 30.59 -59.33 10.26
N VAL A 42 29.35 -59.13 10.74
CA VAL A 42 28.25 -60.10 10.70
C VAL A 42 26.95 -59.38 10.31
N ALA A 43 26.23 -59.97 9.37
CA ALA A 43 25.04 -59.44 8.71
C ALA A 43 23.73 -59.74 9.46
N GLY A 44 22.74 -58.86 9.28
CA GLY A 44 21.32 -59.21 9.39
C GLY A 44 20.40 -58.13 9.95
N ARG A 45 19.75 -57.34 9.08
CA ARG A 45 18.30 -56.98 9.14
C ARG A 45 17.91 -55.93 8.09
N VAL A 46 16.86 -56.29 7.33
CA VAL A 46 15.84 -55.51 6.58
C VAL A 46 16.04 -53.98 6.49
N PRO A 47 16.04 -53.37 5.29
CA PRO A 47 15.98 -51.92 5.17
C PRO A 47 14.54 -51.42 5.31
N ALA A 48 14.26 -50.69 6.39
CA ALA A 48 13.21 -49.68 6.39
C ALA A 48 13.67 -48.49 5.53
N PRO A 49 12.79 -47.82 4.75
CA PRO A 49 13.18 -46.64 4.01
C PRO A 49 13.41 -45.50 5.00
N ARG A 50 14.68 -45.28 5.38
CA ARG A 50 15.13 -44.01 5.95
C ARG A 50 15.21 -43.03 4.80
N THR A 51 14.26 -42.11 4.72
CA THR A 51 14.48 -40.83 4.05
C THR A 51 15.56 -40.11 4.85
N ALA A 52 16.76 -40.02 4.29
CA ALA A 52 17.79 -39.13 4.82
C ALA A 52 17.25 -37.69 4.74
N PRO A 53 17.33 -36.89 5.81
CA PRO A 53 17.11 -35.47 5.70
C PRO A 53 18.20 -34.94 4.76
N VAL A 54 17.78 -34.40 3.62
CA VAL A 54 18.68 -33.64 2.76
C VAL A 54 19.20 -32.47 3.62
N PRO A 55 20.52 -32.29 3.79
CA PRO A 55 21.02 -31.13 4.49
C PRO A 55 20.66 -29.91 3.64
N PHE A 56 19.71 -29.11 4.12
CA PHE A 56 19.47 -27.81 3.52
C PHE A 56 20.60 -26.90 3.99
N GLU A 57 21.52 -26.60 3.08
CA GLU A 57 22.55 -25.60 3.27
C GLU A 57 21.86 -24.29 3.68
N GLN A 58 22.24 -23.74 4.84
CA GLN A 58 21.81 -22.40 5.23
C GLN A 58 22.20 -21.47 4.10
N GLN A 59 21.23 -20.99 3.32
CA GLN A 59 21.50 -19.98 2.31
C GLN A 59 22.05 -18.76 3.05
N PRO A 60 23.32 -18.37 2.84
CA PRO A 60 23.79 -17.09 3.35
C PRO A 60 22.87 -16.00 2.82
N ALA A 61 22.68 -14.93 3.60
CA ALA A 61 21.86 -13.77 3.25
C ALA A 61 22.41 -12.95 2.06
N THR A 62 22.99 -13.61 1.05
CA THR A 62 23.02 -13.10 -0.29
C THR A 62 21.60 -13.18 -0.81
N GLN A 63 20.94 -12.02 -0.95
CA GLN A 63 19.94 -11.77 -1.99
C GLN A 63 19.07 -13.00 -2.33
N SER A 64 17.91 -13.16 -1.67
CA SER A 64 16.97 -14.25 -1.93
C SER A 64 16.91 -14.58 -3.43
N PRO A 65 16.91 -15.86 -3.86
CA PRO A 65 17.01 -16.26 -5.26
C PRO A 65 15.86 -15.76 -6.17
N HIS A 66 14.94 -14.96 -5.62
CA HIS A 66 13.89 -14.24 -6.31
C HIS A 66 14.30 -12.83 -6.81
N HIS A 67 15.59 -12.45 -6.80
CA HIS A 67 16.11 -11.34 -7.62
C HIS A 67 16.06 -11.63 -9.13
N GLY A 68 15.10 -12.44 -9.58
CA GLY A 68 14.58 -12.24 -10.92
C GLY A 68 13.97 -10.85 -10.93
N ILE A 69 14.76 -9.85 -11.32
CA ILE A 69 14.28 -8.57 -11.82
C ILE A 69 13.08 -8.97 -12.69
N ALA A 70 11.88 -8.51 -12.34
CA ALA A 70 10.75 -8.61 -13.24
C ALA A 70 11.30 -8.24 -14.63
N PRO A 71 11.02 -8.99 -15.71
CA PRO A 71 11.54 -8.59 -17.02
C PRO A 71 11.26 -7.09 -17.16
N ALA A 72 12.18 -6.29 -17.69
CA ALA A 72 12.01 -4.83 -17.73
C ALA A 72 10.67 -4.40 -18.37
N ASN A 73 10.05 -5.33 -19.08
CA ASN A 73 8.76 -5.37 -19.75
C ASN A 73 7.54 -5.60 -18.82
N ALA A 74 7.71 -6.16 -17.62
CA ALA A 74 6.71 -6.34 -16.56
C ALA A 74 6.75 -5.23 -15.50
N MET A 75 7.67 -4.28 -15.66
CA MET A 75 7.55 -2.94 -15.11
C MET A 75 6.95 -2.11 -16.26
N GLU A 76 5.64 -1.90 -16.30
CA GLU A 76 5.13 -0.74 -17.05
C GLU A 76 5.95 0.48 -16.62
N PRO A 77 6.33 1.38 -17.54
CA PRO A 77 7.10 2.51 -17.09
C PRO A 77 6.21 3.30 -16.13
N ALA A 78 6.82 3.76 -15.05
CA ALA A 78 6.38 4.98 -14.39
C ALA A 78 6.03 6.03 -15.47
N ALA A 79 5.01 6.84 -15.21
CA ALA A 79 4.55 7.93 -16.08
C ALA A 79 5.71 8.54 -16.91
N PRO A 80 5.53 8.75 -18.24
CA PRO A 80 6.63 9.11 -19.12
C PRO A 80 7.25 10.45 -18.69
N VAL A 81 8.58 10.55 -18.69
CA VAL A 81 9.26 11.83 -18.48
C VAL A 81 8.84 12.77 -19.60
N LEU A 82 8.31 13.93 -19.23
CA LEU A 82 7.88 14.95 -20.20
C LEU A 82 9.10 15.64 -20.83
N ASP A 83 9.02 15.87 -22.14
CA ASP A 83 10.03 16.63 -22.88
C ASP A 83 10.09 18.08 -22.37
N ARG A 84 11.29 18.49 -21.95
CA ARG A 84 11.58 19.79 -21.33
C ARG A 84 11.94 20.87 -22.35
N THR A 85 11.94 20.54 -23.64
CA THR A 85 12.31 21.48 -24.71
C THR A 85 11.45 22.75 -24.64
N GLY A 86 12.10 23.90 -24.49
CA GLY A 86 11.46 25.21 -24.41
C GLY A 86 10.88 25.57 -23.04
N TRP A 87 11.03 24.72 -22.02
CA TRP A 87 10.59 25.04 -20.66
C TRP A 87 11.44 26.13 -20.02
N THR A 88 10.87 26.83 -19.05
CA THR A 88 11.58 27.83 -18.24
C THR A 88 11.36 27.58 -16.76
N ALA A 89 12.32 27.98 -15.92
CA ALA A 89 12.22 27.89 -14.47
C ALA A 89 12.43 29.26 -13.81
N THR A 90 11.67 29.52 -12.75
CA THR A 90 11.81 30.69 -11.87
C THR A 90 11.79 30.25 -10.41
N ALA A 91 12.55 30.89 -9.55
CA ALA A 91 12.58 30.58 -8.12
C ALA A 91 12.23 31.82 -7.25
N SER A 92 11.91 31.58 -5.97
CA SER A 92 11.73 32.64 -4.96
C SER A 92 12.97 33.52 -4.82
N ASP A 93 14.14 32.90 -4.87
CA ASP A 93 15.45 33.52 -4.92
C ASP A 93 16.47 32.56 -5.57
N GLU A 94 17.65 33.09 -5.87
CA GLU A 94 18.75 32.33 -6.44
C GLU A 94 20.09 32.93 -5.99
N GLU A 95 21.06 32.05 -5.73
CA GLU A 95 22.44 32.45 -5.50
C GLU A 95 23.11 32.74 -6.84
N THR A 96 23.50 33.98 -7.06
CA THR A 96 24.23 34.41 -8.27
C THR A 96 25.49 35.22 -7.96
N GLY A 97 25.74 35.54 -6.69
CA GLY A 97 26.90 36.31 -6.25
C GLY A 97 28.09 35.43 -5.84
N GLY A 98 27.82 34.28 -5.22
CA GLY A 98 28.83 33.33 -4.75
C GLY A 98 29.03 32.11 -5.66
N GLU A 99 28.02 31.74 -6.45
CA GLU A 99 28.06 30.65 -7.42
C GLU A 99 27.03 30.88 -8.55
N ASN A 100 27.00 30.01 -9.55
CA ASN A 100 25.94 30.01 -10.56
C ASN A 100 24.77 29.12 -10.10
N GLY A 101 23.99 29.58 -9.12
CA GLY A 101 22.86 28.88 -8.51
C GLY A 101 21.50 29.21 -9.13
N ARG A 102 21.45 29.51 -10.44
CA ARG A 102 20.26 30.01 -11.13
C ARG A 102 19.14 28.97 -11.20
N ALA A 103 17.89 29.43 -11.18
CA ALA A 103 16.72 28.56 -11.32
C ALA A 103 16.74 27.72 -12.60
N ALA A 104 17.25 28.28 -13.71
CA ALA A 104 17.31 27.60 -15.02
C ALA A 104 18.16 26.33 -15.03
N ASN A 105 19.11 26.19 -14.09
CA ASN A 105 20.00 25.03 -14.04
C ASN A 105 19.25 23.72 -13.78
N VAL A 106 18.05 23.74 -13.17
CA VAL A 106 17.29 22.50 -12.91
C VAL A 106 16.73 21.83 -14.17
N LEU A 107 16.84 22.48 -15.33
CA LEU A 107 16.32 22.03 -16.62
C LEU A 107 17.42 21.74 -17.65
N ASP A 108 18.70 21.88 -17.29
CA ASP A 108 19.80 21.83 -18.25
C ASP A 108 20.32 20.41 -18.53
N GLY A 109 19.91 19.41 -17.73
CA GLY A 109 20.30 18.01 -17.90
C GLY A 109 21.67 17.68 -17.31
N ASN A 110 22.30 18.61 -16.59
CA ASN A 110 23.60 18.46 -15.99
C ASN A 110 23.48 18.36 -14.47
N THR A 111 23.67 17.16 -13.93
CA THR A 111 23.53 16.92 -12.48
C THR A 111 24.62 17.58 -11.62
N ASN A 112 25.56 18.30 -12.23
CA ASN A 112 26.62 19.07 -11.54
C ASN A 112 26.29 20.56 -11.43
N THR A 113 25.32 21.08 -12.17
CA THR A 113 24.77 22.42 -11.98
C THR A 113 23.59 22.32 -11.01
N ILE A 114 23.31 23.42 -10.30
CA ILE A 114 22.23 23.44 -9.32
C ILE A 114 21.49 24.78 -9.38
N TRP A 115 20.19 24.76 -9.08
CA TRP A 115 19.56 25.89 -8.41
C TRP A 115 19.96 25.84 -6.94
N HIS A 116 20.29 27.00 -6.36
CA HIS A 116 20.51 27.16 -4.93
C HIS A 116 19.87 28.48 -4.47
N SER A 117 19.09 28.46 -3.40
CA SER A 117 18.56 29.67 -2.75
C SER A 117 19.72 30.54 -2.27
N LYS A 118 19.50 31.85 -2.09
CA LYS A 118 20.59 32.76 -1.74
C LYS A 118 21.24 32.38 -0.40
N TRP A 119 22.57 32.28 -0.39
CA TRP A 119 23.36 32.05 0.84
C TRP A 119 24.42 33.12 1.08
N THR A 120 24.84 33.86 0.05
CA THR A 120 25.76 34.99 0.21
C THR A 120 25.07 36.18 0.87
N GLY A 121 25.77 36.84 1.79
CA GLY A 121 25.23 37.93 2.59
C GLY A 121 24.26 37.42 3.66
N THR A 122 23.04 37.94 3.68
CA THR A 122 21.96 37.47 4.56
C THR A 122 21.10 36.45 3.80
N PRO A 123 21.12 35.16 4.18
CA PRO A 123 20.28 34.15 3.55
C PRO A 123 18.80 34.46 3.71
N THR A 124 18.03 34.24 2.65
CA THR A 124 16.57 34.35 2.68
C THR A 124 15.98 33.23 3.55
N PRO A 125 15.04 33.52 4.46
CA PRO A 125 14.41 32.46 5.25
C PRO A 125 13.50 31.57 4.38
N LEU A 126 13.34 30.30 4.78
CA LEU A 126 12.32 29.40 4.24
C LEU A 126 10.90 29.98 4.48
N PRO A 127 9.89 29.64 3.65
CA PRO A 127 9.95 28.65 2.57
C PRO A 127 10.53 29.19 1.25
N HIS A 128 11.20 28.30 0.50
CA HIS A 128 11.67 28.57 -0.87
C HIS A 128 10.81 27.85 -1.88
N ASN A 129 10.69 28.38 -3.10
CA ASN A 129 9.98 27.70 -4.17
C ASN A 129 10.68 27.81 -5.52
N ILE A 130 10.48 26.79 -6.35
CA ILE A 130 10.85 26.79 -7.76
C ILE A 130 9.64 26.39 -8.59
N THR A 131 9.39 27.15 -9.65
CA THR A 131 8.26 27.01 -10.55
C THR A 131 8.75 26.71 -11.96
N ILE A 132 8.27 25.61 -12.54
CA ILE A 132 8.51 25.19 -13.92
C ILE A 132 7.33 25.62 -14.78
N ASP A 133 7.58 26.38 -15.85
CA ASP A 133 6.61 26.69 -16.91
C ASP A 133 6.87 25.80 -18.13
N MET A 134 5.94 24.88 -18.40
CA MET A 134 6.01 23.96 -19.52
C MET A 134 5.64 24.60 -20.88
N GLN A 135 5.29 25.90 -20.89
CA GLN A 135 4.82 26.69 -22.03
C GLN A 135 3.49 26.26 -22.65
N ARG A 136 3.00 25.06 -22.34
CA ARG A 136 1.72 24.51 -22.76
C ARG A 136 1.07 23.70 -21.63
N THR A 137 -0.26 23.62 -21.66
CA THR A 137 -0.98 22.73 -20.75
C THR A 137 -0.70 21.29 -21.11
N THR A 138 -0.18 20.52 -20.16
CA THR A 138 0.15 19.09 -20.29
C THR A 138 -0.40 18.38 -19.06
N LEU A 139 -0.75 17.10 -19.19
CA LEU A 139 -1.07 16.28 -18.03
C LEU A 139 0.21 16.02 -17.23
N VAL A 140 0.19 16.30 -15.93
CA VAL A 140 1.31 16.04 -15.03
C VAL A 140 0.83 15.15 -13.89
N SER A 141 1.59 14.12 -13.56
CA SER A 141 1.29 13.18 -12.47
C SER A 141 2.39 13.07 -11.42
N ALA A 142 3.60 13.59 -11.69
CA ALA A 142 4.65 13.61 -10.69
C ALA A 142 5.69 14.70 -10.95
N LEU A 143 6.40 15.06 -9.89
CA LEU A 143 7.64 15.83 -9.93
C LEU A 143 8.80 14.95 -9.46
N VAL A 144 9.87 14.85 -10.25
CA VAL A 144 11.11 14.17 -9.86
C VAL A 144 12.10 15.22 -9.39
N TYR A 145 12.36 15.25 -8.09
CA TYR A 145 13.34 16.13 -7.45
C TYR A 145 14.67 15.40 -7.30
N ARG A 146 15.74 15.95 -7.91
CA ARG A 146 17.09 15.45 -7.74
C ARG A 146 17.91 16.41 -6.86
N PRO A 147 18.35 15.99 -5.67
CA PRO A 147 19.26 16.77 -4.84
C PRO A 147 20.60 17.07 -5.53
N ARG A 148 21.32 18.09 -5.04
CA ARG A 148 22.73 18.33 -5.39
C ARG A 148 23.60 17.11 -5.05
N ALA A 149 24.57 16.80 -5.91
CA ALA A 149 25.44 15.62 -5.76
C ALA A 149 26.65 15.86 -4.84
N ASP A 150 27.06 17.11 -4.67
CA ASP A 150 28.30 17.54 -4.01
C ASP A 150 28.11 17.92 -2.52
N GLY A 151 26.89 17.81 -1.98
CA GLY A 151 26.61 18.19 -0.60
C GLY A 151 25.23 17.78 -0.09
N ALA A 152 24.98 18.11 1.18
CA ALA A 152 23.70 17.84 1.84
C ALA A 152 22.87 19.11 2.13
N ASN A 153 23.53 20.26 2.31
CA ASN A 153 22.85 21.53 2.57
C ASN A 153 21.88 21.88 1.45
N GLY A 154 20.68 22.28 1.82
CA GLY A 154 19.65 22.69 0.87
C GLY A 154 18.82 21.53 0.33
N ARG A 155 18.97 20.31 0.88
CA ARG A 155 18.03 19.22 0.55
C ARG A 155 16.65 19.58 1.05
N VAL A 156 15.65 19.47 0.17
CA VAL A 156 14.24 19.67 0.54
C VAL A 156 13.82 18.64 1.60
N GLY A 157 13.28 19.11 2.73
CA GLY A 157 12.70 18.29 3.79
C GLY A 157 11.19 18.19 3.66
N GLU A 158 10.47 19.00 4.44
CA GLU A 158 9.03 19.20 4.28
C GLU A 158 8.74 19.97 2.99
N TYR A 159 7.74 19.55 2.23
CA TYR A 159 7.43 20.11 0.92
C TYR A 159 5.94 20.19 0.62
N SER A 160 5.60 21.00 -0.38
CA SER A 160 4.30 20.95 -1.07
C SER A 160 4.47 21.17 -2.57
N ILE A 161 3.58 20.56 -3.36
CA ILE A 161 3.52 20.70 -4.81
C ILE A 161 2.17 21.32 -5.18
N SER A 162 2.19 22.38 -5.98
CA SER A 162 0.99 23.05 -6.48
C SER A 162 1.03 23.17 -8.00
N LEU A 163 -0.15 23.17 -8.62
CA LEU A 163 -0.32 23.26 -10.06
C LEU A 163 -1.06 24.55 -10.43
N SER A 164 -0.79 25.07 -11.62
CA SER A 164 -1.49 26.23 -12.16
C SER A 164 -1.58 26.19 -13.68
N ALA A 165 -2.67 26.77 -14.21
CA ALA A 165 -2.85 26.98 -15.64
C ALA A 165 -2.25 28.32 -16.13
N ASP A 166 -2.17 29.33 -15.25
CA ASP A 166 -1.83 30.72 -15.60
C ASP A 166 -0.58 31.27 -14.89
N GLY A 167 -0.02 30.52 -13.93
CA GLY A 167 1.16 30.87 -13.14
C GLY A 167 0.87 31.86 -12.01
N ARG A 168 -0.38 32.31 -11.86
CA ARG A 168 -0.82 33.33 -10.90
C ARG A 168 -1.75 32.74 -9.86
N SER A 169 -2.73 31.98 -10.32
CA SER A 169 -3.75 31.32 -9.51
C SER A 169 -3.28 29.90 -9.22
N TRP A 170 -3.12 29.56 -7.94
CA TRP A 170 -2.62 28.25 -7.50
C TRP A 170 -3.72 27.53 -6.71
N ALA A 171 -4.01 26.29 -7.09
CA ALA A 171 -4.89 25.43 -6.32
C ALA A 171 -4.22 25.00 -5.00
N SER A 172 -5.00 24.39 -4.10
CA SER A 172 -4.46 23.67 -2.95
C SER A 172 -3.40 22.65 -3.40
N PRO A 173 -2.37 22.38 -2.59
CA PRO A 173 -1.33 21.44 -2.97
C PRO A 173 -1.88 20.06 -3.33
N VAL A 174 -1.43 19.52 -4.46
CA VAL A 174 -1.78 18.16 -4.95
C VAL A 174 -0.97 17.07 -4.25
N ALA A 175 0.19 17.45 -3.69
CA ALA A 175 1.00 16.61 -2.83
C ALA A 175 1.71 17.45 -1.76
N SER A 176 1.95 16.86 -0.61
CA SER A 176 2.76 17.44 0.46
C SER A 176 3.36 16.34 1.32
N GLY A 177 4.50 16.55 1.96
CA GLY A 177 5.04 15.51 2.83
C GLY A 177 6.43 15.85 3.34
N THR A 178 7.16 14.81 3.74
CA THR A 178 8.55 14.91 4.20
C THR A 178 9.42 13.97 3.40
N LEU A 179 10.53 14.47 2.86
CA LEU A 179 11.49 13.67 2.10
C LEU A 179 12.58 13.11 3.02
N ALA A 180 13.11 11.95 2.65
CA ALA A 180 14.30 11.40 3.27
C ALA A 180 15.52 12.30 3.05
N ASP A 181 16.35 12.47 4.08
CA ASP A 181 17.56 13.29 4.06
C ASP A 181 18.76 12.56 3.44
N ASP A 182 18.67 12.30 2.13
CA ASP A 182 19.73 11.63 1.37
C ASP A 182 19.91 12.25 -0.03
N GLY A 183 20.94 11.79 -0.76
CA GLY A 183 21.28 12.30 -2.09
C GLY A 183 20.53 11.63 -3.25
N THR A 184 19.58 10.72 -2.97
CA THR A 184 18.85 10.00 -4.02
C THR A 184 17.73 10.88 -4.61
N ALA A 185 17.42 10.64 -5.88
CA ALA A 185 16.28 11.31 -6.52
C ALA A 185 14.96 10.87 -5.85
N LYS A 186 13.99 11.79 -5.77
CA LYS A 186 12.68 11.56 -5.20
C LYS A 186 11.62 11.76 -6.27
N THR A 187 10.81 10.73 -6.53
CA THR A 187 9.61 10.85 -7.37
C THR A 187 8.42 11.16 -6.48
N LEU A 188 7.81 12.32 -6.71
CA LEU A 188 6.72 12.87 -5.90
C LEU A 188 5.43 12.79 -6.72
N GLY A 189 4.72 11.66 -6.59
CA GLY A 189 3.51 11.36 -7.35
C GLY A 189 2.26 12.06 -6.81
N PHE A 190 1.32 12.32 -7.70
CA PHE A 190 -0.02 12.84 -7.43
C PHE A 190 -0.97 12.48 -8.59
N ALA A 191 -2.27 12.76 -8.42
CA ALA A 191 -3.24 12.56 -9.48
C ALA A 191 -2.87 13.27 -10.77
N PRO A 192 -2.96 12.58 -11.93
CA PRO A 192 -2.74 13.22 -13.21
C PRO A 192 -3.70 14.41 -13.40
N GLN A 193 -3.15 15.59 -13.59
CA GLN A 193 -3.93 16.82 -13.76
C GLN A 193 -3.33 17.70 -14.86
N GLY A 194 -4.18 18.33 -15.67
CA GLY A 194 -3.76 19.30 -16.67
C GLY A 194 -3.21 20.57 -16.01
N ALA A 195 -1.95 20.88 -16.27
CA ALA A 195 -1.28 22.08 -15.77
C ALA A 195 -0.34 22.67 -16.82
N ARG A 196 -0.04 23.96 -16.72
CA ARG A 196 1.07 24.59 -17.45
C ARG A 196 2.25 24.85 -16.53
N PHE A 197 1.97 25.20 -15.28
CA PHE A 197 2.95 25.53 -14.26
C PHE A 197 2.92 24.50 -13.13
N VAL A 198 4.10 24.08 -12.69
CA VAL A 198 4.28 23.21 -11.52
C VAL A 198 5.22 23.89 -10.54
N ARG A 199 4.83 24.02 -9.27
CA ARG A 199 5.64 24.63 -8.22
C ARG A 199 5.96 23.62 -7.14
N LEU A 200 7.25 23.44 -6.86
CA LEU A 200 7.75 22.81 -5.64
C LEU A 200 8.05 23.89 -4.61
N THR A 201 7.46 23.78 -3.42
CA THR A 201 7.75 24.65 -2.28
C THR A 201 8.44 23.83 -1.19
N ALA A 202 9.67 24.17 -0.85
CA ALA A 202 10.41 23.63 0.26
C ALA A 202 10.05 24.40 1.55
N LEU A 203 9.40 23.71 2.48
CA LEU A 203 8.97 24.26 3.77
C LEU A 203 10.09 24.14 4.81
N THR A 204 10.88 23.07 4.74
CA THR A 204 12.05 22.86 5.60
C THR A 204 13.25 22.32 4.80
N GLU A 205 14.45 22.47 5.36
CA GLU A 205 15.65 21.77 4.92
C GLU A 205 15.75 20.42 5.65
N ALA A 206 16.02 19.33 4.93
CA ALA A 206 15.86 17.96 5.41
C ALA A 206 16.68 17.62 6.67
N GLY A 207 17.86 18.22 6.81
CA GLY A 207 18.75 18.01 7.96
C GLY A 207 18.73 19.14 8.98
N GLY A 208 17.86 20.15 8.81
CA GLY A 208 17.83 21.35 9.66
C GLY A 208 19.13 22.16 9.62
N ARG A 209 19.88 22.11 8.52
CA ARG A 209 21.26 22.66 8.43
C ARG A 209 21.31 24.16 8.20
N GLY A 210 20.21 24.74 7.74
CA GLY A 210 20.06 26.17 7.49
C GLY A 210 18.84 26.46 6.63
N PRO A 211 18.59 27.73 6.32
CA PRO A 211 17.39 28.16 5.61
C PRO A 211 17.53 28.01 4.08
N TRP A 212 18.26 27.01 3.60
CA TRP A 212 18.60 26.90 2.18
C TRP A 212 17.76 25.84 1.47
N THR A 213 17.65 25.97 0.16
CA THR A 213 17.09 24.95 -0.73
C THR A 213 17.89 24.89 -2.01
N SER A 214 18.11 23.68 -2.52
CA SER A 214 18.84 23.44 -3.75
C SER A 214 18.24 22.27 -4.51
N ALA A 215 18.39 22.27 -5.83
CA ALA A 215 18.05 21.14 -6.68
C ALA A 215 19.05 21.09 -7.83
N ALA A 216 19.54 19.89 -8.16
CA ALA A 216 20.35 19.68 -9.36
C ALA A 216 19.45 19.62 -10.60
N GLU A 217 18.42 18.79 -10.56
CA GLU A 217 17.51 18.59 -11.69
C GLU A 217 16.07 18.46 -11.20
N ILE A 218 15.14 18.99 -11.99
CA ILE A 218 13.71 18.75 -11.85
C ILE A 218 13.16 18.21 -13.17
N ASN A 219 12.47 17.08 -13.08
CA ASN A 219 11.69 16.52 -14.18
C ASN A 219 10.21 16.44 -13.78
N LEU A 220 9.32 16.44 -14.77
CA LEU A 220 7.90 16.19 -14.57
C LEU A 220 7.50 14.95 -15.35
N LEU A 221 6.58 14.16 -14.78
CA LEU A 221 6.07 12.96 -15.42
C LEU A 221 4.65 13.19 -15.95
N GLY A 222 4.34 12.58 -17.10
CA GLY A 222 3.09 12.73 -17.85
C GLY A 222 1.96 11.82 -17.39
N ASP A 223 1.11 11.34 -18.31
CA ASP A 223 0.02 10.42 -17.98
C ASP A 223 0.56 9.01 -17.67
N PRO A 224 0.35 8.47 -16.46
CA PRO A 224 0.60 7.05 -16.18
C PRO A 224 -0.45 6.14 -16.84
N GLY A 225 -1.48 6.69 -17.50
CA GLY A 225 -2.60 5.95 -18.03
C GLY A 225 -3.59 5.55 -16.94
N THR A 226 -3.72 6.39 -15.90
CA THR A 226 -4.56 6.08 -14.72
C THR A 226 -5.11 7.35 -14.06
N PRO A 227 -6.32 7.80 -14.40
CA PRO A 227 -6.92 9.00 -13.81
C PRO A 227 -7.36 8.75 -12.35
N GLU A 228 -7.08 9.69 -11.45
CA GLU A 228 -7.64 9.66 -10.07
C GLU A 228 -9.09 10.13 -10.06
N ALA A 229 -9.84 9.63 -9.08
CA ALA A 229 -11.20 10.08 -8.77
C ALA A 229 -12.17 9.94 -9.96
N THR A 230 -12.00 8.87 -10.72
CA THR A 230 -12.94 8.47 -11.78
C THR A 230 -13.66 7.18 -11.42
N VAL A 231 -14.73 6.91 -12.17
CA VAL A 231 -15.43 5.63 -12.17
C VAL A 231 -15.75 5.23 -13.62
N ASP A 232 -15.72 3.92 -13.89
CA ASP A 232 -16.17 3.39 -15.18
C ASP A 232 -17.66 3.68 -15.37
N LEU A 233 -18.02 4.27 -16.51
CA LEU A 233 -19.38 4.62 -16.83
C LEU A 233 -20.14 3.39 -17.35
N SER A 234 -21.40 3.27 -16.94
CA SER A 234 -22.28 2.23 -17.49
C SER A 234 -22.47 2.44 -18.99
N ARG A 235 -22.17 1.38 -19.76
CA ARG A 235 -22.28 1.35 -21.22
C ARG A 235 -23.67 0.93 -21.72
N THR A 236 -24.61 0.70 -20.80
CA THR A 236 -25.95 0.23 -21.14
C THR A 236 -26.64 1.21 -22.08
N GLY A 237 -27.01 0.73 -23.27
CA GLY A 237 -27.69 1.51 -24.30
C GLY A 237 -26.77 2.39 -25.16
N TRP A 238 -25.45 2.26 -25.04
CA TRP A 238 -24.49 2.96 -25.92
C TRP A 238 -24.39 2.28 -27.28
N THR A 239 -23.97 3.05 -28.29
CA THR A 239 -23.63 2.54 -29.62
C THR A 239 -22.23 2.96 -30.04
N ALA A 240 -21.64 2.23 -30.99
CA ALA A 240 -20.32 2.51 -31.53
C ALA A 240 -20.35 2.50 -33.07
N THR A 241 -19.57 3.40 -33.67
CA THR A 241 -19.34 3.46 -35.12
C THR A 241 -17.85 3.61 -35.39
N ALA A 242 -17.31 2.91 -36.38
CA ALA A 242 -15.91 3.03 -36.78
C ALA A 242 -15.72 3.64 -38.18
N SER A 243 -14.49 4.07 -38.48
CA SER A 243 -14.08 4.52 -39.83
C SER A 243 -14.22 3.41 -40.86
N ASP A 244 -13.90 2.18 -40.45
CA ASP A 244 -14.12 0.95 -41.20
C ASP A 244 -14.18 -0.26 -40.24
N GLU A 245 -14.66 -1.39 -40.77
CA GLU A 245 -14.86 -2.62 -40.02
C GLU A 245 -14.58 -3.82 -40.94
N GLU A 246 -13.93 -4.86 -40.41
CA GLU A 246 -13.85 -6.14 -41.06
C GLU A 246 -15.11 -6.95 -40.73
N THR A 247 -15.99 -7.15 -41.71
CA THR A 247 -17.20 -7.96 -41.55
C THR A 247 -17.28 -9.11 -42.55
N SER A 248 -16.28 -9.29 -43.41
CA SER A 248 -16.31 -10.26 -44.50
C SER A 248 -15.64 -11.57 -44.14
N SER A 249 -14.54 -11.50 -43.38
CA SER A 249 -13.79 -12.69 -42.93
C SER A 249 -13.82 -12.94 -41.42
N GLU A 250 -14.28 -11.96 -40.63
CA GLU A 250 -14.55 -12.10 -39.20
C GLU A 250 -15.68 -11.15 -38.77
N ASP A 251 -16.18 -11.30 -37.54
CA ASP A 251 -17.13 -10.35 -36.94
C ASP A 251 -16.34 -9.25 -36.23
N GLY A 252 -15.79 -8.31 -37.00
CA GLY A 252 -14.95 -7.20 -36.53
C GLY A 252 -15.70 -5.88 -36.38
N ARG A 253 -16.98 -5.91 -36.02
CA ARG A 253 -17.87 -4.73 -35.96
C ARG A 253 -17.53 -3.79 -34.81
N ALA A 254 -17.80 -2.48 -34.96
CA ALA A 254 -17.56 -1.51 -33.89
C ALA A 254 -18.36 -1.81 -32.62
N ALA A 255 -19.56 -2.38 -32.74
CA ALA A 255 -20.41 -2.71 -31.59
C ALA A 255 -19.77 -3.69 -30.60
N ASN A 256 -18.80 -4.50 -31.06
CA ASN A 256 -18.13 -5.50 -30.23
C ASN A 256 -17.29 -4.88 -29.11
N VAL A 257 -16.91 -3.59 -29.21
CA VAL A 257 -16.13 -2.95 -28.13
C VAL A 257 -16.96 -2.58 -26.90
N LEU A 258 -18.28 -2.80 -26.94
CA LEU A 258 -19.24 -2.43 -25.90
C LEU A 258 -19.96 -3.65 -25.29
N ASP A 259 -19.61 -4.87 -25.69
CA ASP A 259 -20.40 -6.06 -25.37
C ASP A 259 -19.99 -6.75 -24.05
N GLY A 260 -18.86 -6.34 -23.44
CA GLY A 260 -18.37 -6.92 -22.19
C GLY A 260 -17.54 -8.20 -22.37
N ASN A 261 -17.23 -8.60 -23.60
CA ASN A 261 -16.49 -9.81 -23.92
C ASN A 261 -15.17 -9.48 -24.62
N THR A 262 -14.06 -9.56 -23.89
CA THR A 262 -12.72 -9.27 -24.45
C THR A 262 -12.25 -10.23 -25.56
N ASN A 263 -13.03 -11.27 -25.90
CA ASN A 263 -12.73 -12.20 -26.99
C ASN A 263 -13.37 -11.79 -28.32
N THR A 264 -14.40 -10.95 -28.31
CA THR A 264 -14.90 -10.27 -29.51
C THR A 264 -14.09 -9.00 -29.71
N ILE A 265 -13.98 -8.54 -30.96
CA ILE A 265 -13.16 -7.37 -31.30
C ILE A 265 -13.87 -6.50 -32.33
N TRP A 266 -13.61 -5.19 -32.29
CA TRP A 266 -13.59 -4.38 -33.50
C TRP A 266 -12.25 -4.58 -34.21
N HIS A 267 -12.26 -4.71 -35.53
CA HIS A 267 -11.06 -4.72 -36.35
C HIS A 267 -11.30 -3.89 -37.60
N SER A 268 -10.37 -2.99 -37.94
CA SER A 268 -10.36 -2.27 -39.22
C SER A 268 -10.26 -3.25 -40.38
N LYS A 269 -10.69 -2.87 -41.58
CA LYS A 269 -10.70 -3.79 -42.71
C LYS A 269 -9.30 -4.31 -43.03
N TRP A 270 -9.14 -5.63 -43.12
CA TRP A 270 -7.86 -6.26 -43.51
C TRP A 270 -7.97 -7.15 -44.74
N THR A 271 -9.18 -7.55 -45.11
CA THR A 271 -9.44 -8.32 -46.33
C THR A 271 -9.46 -7.43 -47.58
N GLY A 272 -8.95 -7.96 -48.70
CA GLY A 272 -8.82 -7.21 -49.94
C GLY A 272 -7.73 -6.14 -49.85
N THR A 273 -8.08 -4.87 -50.03
CA THR A 273 -7.17 -3.73 -49.87
C THR A 273 -7.43 -3.07 -48.51
N PRO A 274 -6.53 -3.20 -47.52
CA PRO A 274 -6.67 -2.56 -46.22
C PRO A 274 -6.73 -1.04 -46.33
N THR A 275 -7.61 -0.41 -45.57
CA THR A 275 -7.70 1.06 -45.47
C THR A 275 -6.45 1.58 -44.75
N PRO A 276 -5.78 2.65 -45.24
CA PRO A 276 -4.65 3.23 -44.54
C PRO A 276 -5.09 3.93 -43.24
N LEU A 277 -4.17 4.00 -42.26
CA LEU A 277 -4.34 4.85 -41.06
C LEU A 277 -4.48 6.33 -41.45
N PRO A 278 -5.18 7.17 -40.67
CA PRO A 278 -5.73 6.87 -39.34
C PRO A 278 -7.08 6.16 -39.35
N HIS A 279 -7.30 5.28 -38.37
CA HIS A 279 -8.60 4.67 -38.08
C HIS A 279 -9.25 5.34 -36.88
N SER A 280 -10.58 5.35 -36.82
CA SER A 280 -11.29 5.93 -35.69
C SER A 280 -12.47 5.07 -35.25
N ILE A 281 -12.76 5.10 -33.95
CA ILE A 281 -13.98 4.54 -33.38
C ILE A 281 -14.62 5.61 -32.49
N THR A 282 -15.93 5.81 -32.67
CA THR A 282 -16.74 6.81 -31.97
C THR A 282 -17.80 6.11 -31.15
N ILE A 283 -17.83 6.41 -29.85
CA ILE A 283 -18.86 5.93 -28.91
C ILE A 283 -19.93 7.03 -28.76
N ASP A 284 -21.19 6.70 -29.01
CA ASP A 284 -22.36 7.53 -28.70
C ASP A 284 -22.99 7.06 -27.39
N MET A 285 -22.91 7.91 -26.36
CA MET A 285 -23.49 7.63 -25.04
C MET A 285 -25.00 7.91 -24.99
N HIS A 286 -25.59 8.44 -26.07
CA HIS A 286 -26.98 8.87 -26.23
C HIS A 286 -27.48 9.94 -25.25
N ARG A 287 -26.60 10.45 -24.39
CA ARG A 287 -26.86 11.55 -23.46
C ARG A 287 -25.58 12.32 -23.16
N MET A 288 -25.73 13.59 -22.82
CA MET A 288 -24.63 14.39 -22.29
C MET A 288 -24.12 13.78 -20.99
N THR A 289 -22.84 13.42 -20.96
CA THR A 289 -22.20 12.71 -19.87
C THR A 289 -20.85 13.38 -19.58
N PRO A 290 -20.51 13.68 -18.32
CA PRO A 290 -19.15 14.05 -17.96
C PRO A 290 -18.19 12.86 -18.15
N VAL A 291 -17.16 13.04 -18.97
CA VAL A 291 -16.15 12.02 -19.27
C VAL A 291 -14.77 12.60 -18.96
N SER A 292 -13.93 11.79 -18.33
CA SER A 292 -12.58 12.16 -17.90
C SER A 292 -11.50 11.25 -18.47
N ALA A 293 -11.86 10.08 -19.01
CA ALA A 293 -10.91 9.18 -19.63
C ALA A 293 -11.55 8.18 -20.60
N LEU A 294 -10.72 7.59 -21.44
CA LEU A 294 -11.04 6.44 -22.27
C LEU A 294 -10.09 5.29 -21.93
N VAL A 295 -10.65 4.11 -21.69
CA VAL A 295 -9.92 2.86 -21.45
C VAL A 295 -9.99 2.02 -22.72
N TYR A 296 -8.84 1.70 -23.28
CA TYR A 296 -8.65 0.85 -24.45
C TYR A 296 -8.14 -0.52 -24.00
N HIS A 297 -8.92 -1.55 -24.30
CA HIS A 297 -8.51 -2.93 -24.10
C HIS A 297 -8.01 -3.50 -25.45
N PRO A 298 -6.71 -3.83 -25.59
CA PRO A 298 -6.22 -4.50 -26.79
C PRO A 298 -6.94 -5.84 -27.01
N ARG A 299 -6.93 -6.31 -28.26
CA ARG A 299 -7.39 -7.67 -28.59
C ARG A 299 -6.62 -8.72 -27.79
N VAL A 300 -7.30 -9.77 -27.36
CA VAL A 300 -6.68 -10.95 -26.75
C VAL A 300 -6.26 -11.94 -27.86
N GLY A 301 -5.12 -12.61 -27.70
CA GLY A 301 -4.68 -13.68 -28.62
C GLY A 301 -3.97 -13.23 -29.91
N GLY A 302 -3.51 -11.98 -30.01
CA GLY A 302 -2.71 -11.49 -31.14
C GLY A 302 -2.21 -10.05 -30.96
N ALA A 303 -1.27 -9.61 -31.80
CA ALA A 303 -0.67 -8.27 -31.71
C ALA A 303 -1.08 -7.30 -32.85
N ASN A 304 -1.64 -7.82 -33.95
CA ASN A 304 -1.98 -6.99 -35.10
C ASN A 304 -3.11 -6.01 -34.78
N GLY A 305 -2.88 -4.73 -35.08
CA GLY A 305 -3.86 -3.67 -34.91
C GLY A 305 -3.87 -3.04 -33.52
N ARG A 306 -2.86 -3.31 -32.68
CA ARG A 306 -2.72 -2.60 -31.41
C ARG A 306 -2.52 -1.10 -31.67
N ALA A 307 -3.32 -0.27 -31.01
CA ALA A 307 -3.24 1.17 -31.16
C ALA A 307 -1.90 1.72 -30.65
N GLY A 308 -1.16 2.45 -31.49
CA GLY A 308 0.08 3.13 -31.15
C GLY A 308 -0.16 4.58 -30.76
N ALA A 309 0.24 5.52 -31.63
CA ALA A 309 -0.06 6.94 -31.46
C ALA A 309 -1.55 7.20 -31.68
N TYR A 310 -2.14 8.02 -30.81
CA TYR A 310 -3.58 8.27 -30.80
C TYR A 310 -3.91 9.72 -30.41
N THR A 311 -5.13 10.11 -30.78
CA THR A 311 -5.81 11.30 -30.24
C THR A 311 -7.23 10.94 -29.81
N ILE A 312 -7.72 11.64 -28.78
CA ILE A 312 -9.10 11.53 -28.31
C ILE A 312 -9.76 12.89 -28.41
N THR A 313 -10.93 12.93 -29.04
CA THR A 313 -11.74 14.13 -29.20
C THR A 313 -13.15 13.87 -28.70
N THR A 314 -13.83 14.93 -28.28
CA THR A 314 -15.21 14.89 -27.80
C THR A 314 -16.11 15.74 -28.67
N SER A 315 -17.40 15.40 -28.69
CA SER A 315 -18.44 16.17 -29.38
C SER A 315 -19.77 16.09 -28.63
N THR A 316 -20.59 17.13 -28.77
CA THR A 316 -21.97 17.17 -28.28
C THR A 316 -22.99 16.75 -29.33
N ASP A 317 -22.65 16.88 -30.63
CA ASP A 317 -23.55 16.66 -31.76
C ASP A 317 -23.13 15.50 -32.69
N GLY A 318 -21.92 14.98 -32.54
CA GLY A 318 -21.40 13.85 -33.33
C GLY A 318 -20.81 14.24 -34.69
N THR A 319 -20.79 15.54 -35.01
CA THR A 319 -20.27 16.08 -36.27
C THR A 319 -19.10 17.02 -36.05
N ALA A 320 -19.19 17.95 -35.09
CA ALA A 320 -18.13 18.88 -34.72
C ALA A 320 -17.33 18.31 -33.54
N PHE A 321 -16.09 17.92 -33.80
CA PHE A 321 -15.15 17.46 -32.77
C PHE A 321 -14.16 18.57 -32.44
N GLY A 322 -13.98 18.85 -31.15
CA GLY A 322 -13.08 19.89 -30.65
C GLY A 322 -11.60 19.50 -30.75
N ALA A 323 -10.74 20.32 -30.14
CA ALA A 323 -9.33 19.98 -29.97
C ALA A 323 -9.18 18.67 -29.15
N PRO A 324 -8.11 17.88 -29.37
CA PRO A 324 -7.88 16.67 -28.60
C PRO A 324 -7.86 16.93 -27.09
N VAL A 325 -8.65 16.16 -26.36
CA VAL A 325 -8.72 16.20 -24.88
C VAL A 325 -7.66 15.32 -24.24
N ALA A 326 -7.16 14.34 -25.00
CA ALA A 326 -6.01 13.51 -24.71
C ALA A 326 -5.30 13.12 -26.02
N ALA A 327 -3.98 12.95 -25.97
CA ALA A 327 -3.18 12.44 -27.07
C ALA A 327 -1.91 11.79 -26.50
N GLY A 328 -1.39 10.77 -27.17
CA GLY A 328 -0.20 10.08 -26.72
C GLY A 328 0.16 8.91 -27.62
N THR A 329 1.07 8.07 -27.13
CA THR A 329 1.47 6.82 -27.78
C THR A 329 1.41 5.71 -26.75
N TRP A 330 0.62 4.68 -27.01
CA TRP A 330 0.61 3.48 -26.19
C TRP A 330 1.70 2.50 -26.62
N ARG A 331 2.19 1.72 -25.65
CA ARG A 331 3.16 0.64 -25.87
C ARG A 331 2.54 -0.51 -26.63
N ASP A 332 3.38 -1.24 -27.35
CA ASP A 332 3.01 -2.44 -28.08
C ASP A 332 2.98 -3.68 -27.18
N ASP A 333 1.91 -3.81 -26.41
CA ASP A 333 1.63 -5.00 -25.58
C ASP A 333 0.10 -5.17 -25.43
N ASP A 334 -0.32 -6.25 -24.75
CA ASP A 334 -1.72 -6.59 -24.51
C ASP A 334 -2.29 -6.03 -23.20
N THR A 335 -1.56 -5.15 -22.49
CA THR A 335 -2.07 -4.55 -21.25
C THR A 335 -3.21 -3.57 -21.57
N VAL A 336 -4.14 -3.41 -20.63
CA VAL A 336 -5.17 -2.38 -20.73
C VAL A 336 -4.52 -1.01 -20.70
N LYS A 337 -4.94 -0.11 -21.60
CA LYS A 337 -4.44 1.26 -21.69
C LYS A 337 -5.52 2.22 -21.26
N THR A 338 -5.15 3.32 -20.61
CA THR A 338 -6.05 4.46 -20.42
C THR A 338 -5.44 5.70 -21.01
N ALA A 339 -6.30 6.59 -21.47
CA ALA A 339 -5.96 7.95 -21.83
C ALA A 339 -6.76 8.90 -20.95
N THR A 340 -6.06 9.59 -20.05
CA THR A 340 -6.65 10.58 -19.15
C THR A 340 -6.84 11.91 -19.87
N PHE A 341 -8.00 12.52 -19.72
CA PHE A 341 -8.26 13.82 -20.32
C PHE A 341 -7.61 14.91 -19.47
N THR A 342 -7.14 15.98 -20.11
CA THR A 342 -6.54 17.13 -19.40
C THR A 342 -7.50 17.81 -18.41
N ARG A 343 -8.80 17.67 -18.65
CA ARG A 343 -9.91 18.00 -17.76
C ARG A 343 -11.12 17.14 -18.10
N ALA A 344 -12.07 17.01 -17.18
CA ALA A 344 -13.36 16.41 -17.48
C ALA A 344 -14.12 17.25 -18.52
N GLU A 345 -14.76 16.58 -19.47
CA GLU A 345 -15.52 17.19 -20.55
C GLU A 345 -16.97 16.68 -20.53
N SER A 346 -17.94 17.59 -20.69
CA SER A 346 -19.33 17.19 -20.88
C SER A 346 -19.55 16.90 -22.35
N ALA A 347 -19.76 15.63 -22.71
CA ALA A 347 -19.85 15.19 -24.09
C ALA A 347 -20.96 14.15 -24.28
N ARG A 348 -21.42 13.99 -25.52
CA ARG A 348 -22.27 12.85 -25.92
C ARG A 348 -21.48 11.80 -26.71
N PHE A 349 -20.52 12.27 -27.50
CA PHE A 349 -19.68 11.43 -28.35
C PHE A 349 -18.22 11.54 -27.92
N VAL A 350 -17.54 10.39 -27.86
CA VAL A 350 -16.09 10.31 -27.66
C VAL A 350 -15.48 9.52 -28.80
N ARG A 351 -14.47 10.09 -29.47
CA ARG A 351 -13.79 9.47 -30.61
C ARG A 351 -12.33 9.20 -30.29
N LEU A 352 -11.93 7.94 -30.35
CA LEU A 352 -10.54 7.52 -30.43
C LEU A 352 -10.11 7.50 -31.89
N THR A 353 -9.04 8.21 -32.22
CA THR A 353 -8.40 8.18 -33.55
C THR A 353 -6.98 7.66 -33.40
N VAL A 354 -6.70 6.52 -34.02
CA VAL A 354 -5.40 5.84 -34.01
C VAL A 354 -4.63 6.24 -35.25
N THR A 355 -3.48 6.89 -35.08
CA THR A 355 -2.65 7.41 -36.17
C THR A 355 -1.48 6.50 -36.51
N THR A 356 -1.05 5.63 -35.60
CA THR A 356 -0.06 4.58 -35.87
C THR A 356 -0.47 3.25 -35.25
N GLU A 357 -0.05 2.13 -35.84
CA GLU A 357 -0.11 0.81 -35.20
C GLU A 357 1.15 0.64 -34.33
N ALA A 358 0.98 0.13 -33.10
CA ALA A 358 2.00 0.18 -32.06
C ALA A 358 3.31 -0.54 -32.44
N GLY A 359 3.23 -1.63 -33.20
CA GLY A 359 4.38 -2.42 -33.65
C GLY A 359 4.80 -2.15 -35.09
N GLY A 360 4.17 -1.19 -35.78
CA GLY A 360 4.41 -0.92 -37.21
C GLY A 360 4.09 -2.10 -38.13
N ARG A 361 3.19 -3.00 -37.72
CA ARG A 361 2.92 -4.28 -38.43
C ARG A 361 2.05 -4.14 -39.66
N GLY A 362 1.31 -3.05 -39.78
CA GLY A 362 0.45 -2.77 -40.91
C GLY A 362 -0.55 -1.65 -40.61
N PRO A 363 -1.41 -1.30 -41.58
CA PRO A 363 -2.34 -0.19 -41.46
C PRO A 363 -3.62 -0.59 -40.72
N TRP A 364 -3.52 -1.40 -39.66
CA TRP A 364 -4.69 -1.95 -38.98
C TRP A 364 -4.90 -1.32 -37.61
N THR A 365 -6.13 -1.36 -37.13
CA THR A 365 -6.48 -1.04 -35.74
C THR A 365 -7.54 -2.02 -35.26
N SER A 366 -7.39 -2.51 -34.04
CA SER A 366 -8.36 -3.37 -33.39
C SER A 366 -8.50 -3.02 -31.91
N ALA A 367 -9.65 -3.33 -31.34
CA ALA A 367 -9.94 -3.18 -29.92
C ALA A 367 -10.79 -4.36 -29.47
N GLY A 368 -10.47 -4.97 -28.33
CA GLY A 368 -11.37 -5.93 -27.69
C GLY A 368 -12.54 -5.19 -27.06
N GLU A 369 -12.23 -4.22 -26.19
CA GLU A 369 -13.23 -3.45 -25.46
C GLU A 369 -12.80 -1.99 -25.36
N ILE A 370 -13.77 -1.08 -25.36
CA ILE A 370 -13.58 0.34 -25.04
C ILE A 370 -14.54 0.71 -23.92
N ARG A 371 -13.99 1.38 -22.89
CA ARG A 371 -14.76 1.97 -21.80
C ARG A 371 -14.48 3.45 -21.72
N LEU A 372 -15.43 4.18 -21.15
CA LEU A 372 -15.25 5.58 -20.79
C LEU A 372 -15.40 5.70 -19.28
N SER A 373 -14.57 6.53 -18.67
CA SER A 373 -14.63 6.81 -17.25
C SER A 373 -15.02 8.27 -17.05
N GLY A 374 -15.86 8.54 -16.06
CA GLY A 374 -16.32 9.88 -15.70
C GLY A 374 -15.84 10.29 -14.31
N PRO A 375 -16.00 11.56 -13.92
CA PRO A 375 -15.69 12.00 -12.57
C PRO A 375 -16.54 11.22 -11.55
N ALA A 376 -15.90 10.76 -10.48
CA ALA A 376 -16.58 10.07 -9.41
C ALA A 376 -17.51 11.03 -8.66
N SER A 377 -18.78 10.65 -8.49
CA SER A 377 -19.69 11.31 -7.54
C SER A 377 -19.24 11.07 -6.09
N PRO A 378 -18.86 12.12 -5.32
CA PRO A 378 -18.35 11.95 -3.95
C PRO A 378 -19.33 11.26 -2.99
N ALA A 379 -20.63 11.53 -3.10
CA ALA A 379 -21.66 10.93 -2.25
C ALA A 379 -21.89 9.42 -2.47
N VAL A 380 -21.38 8.87 -3.58
CA VAL A 380 -21.55 7.45 -3.94
C VAL A 380 -20.21 6.73 -3.89
N HIS A 381 -19.15 7.37 -4.36
CA HIS A 381 -17.87 6.73 -4.61
C HIS A 381 -16.75 7.20 -3.65
N GLY A 382 -17.04 8.18 -2.79
CA GLY A 382 -16.05 8.78 -1.91
C GLY A 382 -15.10 9.72 -2.66
N ALA A 383 -14.08 10.22 -1.96
CA ALA A 383 -13.08 11.12 -2.51
C ALA A 383 -11.71 10.85 -1.89
N TRP A 384 -10.64 11.05 -2.67
CA TRP A 384 -9.27 11.01 -2.19
C TRP A 384 -8.80 12.41 -1.80
N ASP A 385 -8.13 12.50 -0.66
CA ASP A 385 -7.32 13.66 -0.30
C ASP A 385 -6.03 13.67 -1.13
N ARG A 386 -5.30 14.79 -1.07
CA ARG A 386 -3.95 14.91 -1.65
C ARG A 386 -3.00 13.81 -1.18
N ILE A 387 -2.00 13.51 -2.01
CA ILE A 387 -0.93 12.59 -1.64
C ILE A 387 -0.10 13.15 -0.48
N THR A 388 0.14 12.31 0.51
CA THR A 388 1.01 12.56 1.66
C THR A 388 2.32 11.80 1.48
N GLY A 389 3.42 12.52 1.27
CA GLY A 389 4.76 11.95 1.14
C GLY A 389 5.36 11.54 2.48
N PHE A 390 5.94 10.35 2.52
CA PHE A 390 6.68 9.80 3.65
C PHE A 390 8.19 9.79 3.34
N PRO A 391 9.05 9.88 4.36
CA PRO A 391 10.50 9.75 4.20
C PRO A 391 10.94 8.27 4.11
N LEU A 392 9.99 7.34 4.08
CA LEU A 392 10.18 5.90 3.93
C LEU A 392 8.99 5.29 3.18
N VAL A 393 9.15 4.08 2.65
CA VAL A 393 8.03 3.29 2.12
C VAL A 393 7.26 2.68 3.30
N PRO A 394 6.00 3.09 3.57
CA PRO A 394 5.24 2.59 4.71
C PRO A 394 4.73 1.16 4.44
N VAL A 395 5.56 0.15 4.72
CA VAL A 395 5.25 -1.28 4.50
C VAL A 395 4.43 -1.88 5.62
N ALA A 396 4.50 -1.29 6.79
CA ALA A 396 3.71 -1.66 7.94
C ALA A 396 3.24 -0.42 8.68
N THR A 397 2.00 -0.47 9.18
CA THR A 397 1.35 0.67 9.85
C THR A 397 0.55 0.23 11.06
N ALA A 398 0.37 1.14 12.02
CA ALA A 398 -0.53 0.97 13.17
C ALA A 398 -1.28 2.28 13.45
N ALA A 399 -2.61 2.20 13.53
CA ALA A 399 -3.45 3.31 13.94
C ALA A 399 -3.41 3.49 15.47
N LEU A 400 -3.01 4.67 15.93
CA LEU A 400 -2.73 4.95 17.34
C LEU A 400 -3.73 5.97 17.93
N PRO A 401 -3.93 5.95 19.26
CA PRO A 401 -4.56 7.06 19.97
C PRO A 401 -3.88 8.40 19.69
N GLY A 402 -4.62 9.50 19.84
CA GLY A 402 -4.09 10.85 19.67
C GLY A 402 -3.94 11.29 18.21
N ASP A 403 -4.68 10.67 17.29
CA ASP A 403 -4.72 11.01 15.87
C ASP A 403 -3.35 10.84 15.17
N LYS A 404 -2.71 9.70 15.44
CA LYS A 404 -1.41 9.35 14.87
C LYS A 404 -1.47 8.02 14.11
N LEU A 405 -0.71 7.95 13.03
CA LEU A 405 -0.44 6.72 12.31
C LEU A 405 1.07 6.45 12.37
N LEU A 406 1.46 5.35 13.02
CA LEU A 406 2.83 4.85 12.97
C LEU A 406 3.03 4.08 11.67
N ALA A 407 4.16 4.28 11.02
CA ALA A 407 4.60 3.56 9.84
C ALA A 407 6.06 3.12 9.98
N TRP A 408 6.45 2.02 9.34
CA TRP A 408 7.84 1.62 9.26
C TRP A 408 8.15 0.82 7.99
N SER A 409 9.44 0.77 7.67
CA SER A 409 10.00 0.01 6.55
C SER A 409 10.87 -1.15 7.04
N ALA A 410 12.20 -0.99 6.98
CA ALA A 410 13.23 -1.96 7.35
C ALA A 410 14.42 -1.19 7.95
N TYR A 411 15.65 -1.73 7.88
CA TYR A 411 16.86 -0.97 8.21
C TYR A 411 17.04 0.32 7.39
N ALA A 412 16.52 0.34 6.16
CA ALA A 412 16.55 1.47 5.25
C ALA A 412 15.14 1.94 4.89
N VAL A 413 15.06 3.15 4.33
CA VAL A 413 13.80 3.82 3.98
C VAL A 413 13.12 3.21 2.75
N ASP A 414 13.89 2.56 1.87
CA ASP A 414 13.49 2.14 0.52
C ASP A 414 13.85 0.68 0.20
N ARG A 415 14.55 -0.03 1.10
CA ARG A 415 15.03 -1.40 0.88
C ARG A 415 15.11 -2.20 2.16
N PHE A 416 15.11 -3.51 2.00
CA PHE A 416 15.33 -4.49 3.06
C PHE A 416 16.47 -5.44 2.67
N GLY A 417 16.93 -6.24 3.64
CA GLY A 417 17.92 -7.29 3.41
C GLY A 417 18.81 -7.51 4.63
N GLY A 418 19.18 -8.76 4.89
CA GLY A 418 19.99 -9.13 6.06
C GLY A 418 19.28 -8.90 7.39
N SER A 419 20.06 -8.86 8.47
CA SER A 419 19.60 -8.72 9.86
C SER A 419 20.36 -7.57 10.52
N ASN A 420 19.91 -6.34 10.33
CA ASN A 420 20.69 -5.13 10.64
C ASN A 420 20.55 -4.64 12.08
N GLY A 421 19.49 -5.06 12.79
CA GLY A 421 19.27 -4.70 14.20
C GLY A 421 18.73 -3.29 14.45
N TYR A 422 18.24 -2.60 13.43
CA TYR A 422 17.58 -1.31 13.55
C TYR A 422 16.50 -1.14 12.48
N THR A 423 15.54 -0.23 12.72
CA THR A 423 14.40 0.02 11.82
C THR A 423 14.17 1.51 11.59
N GLN A 424 13.84 1.91 10.36
CA GLN A 424 13.32 3.24 10.03
C GLN A 424 11.81 3.28 10.30
N THR A 425 11.38 4.27 11.05
CA THR A 425 9.99 4.50 11.43
C THR A 425 9.59 5.93 11.09
N ALA A 426 8.29 6.16 10.91
CA ALA A 426 7.71 7.47 10.72
C ALA A 426 6.36 7.56 11.43
N ILE A 427 6.00 8.75 11.90
CA ILE A 427 4.67 9.04 12.45
C ILE A 427 4.04 10.13 11.60
N LEU A 428 2.86 9.85 11.05
CA LEU A 428 1.96 10.84 10.50
C LEU A 428 1.03 11.35 11.60
N ASP A 429 1.09 12.64 11.88
CA ASP A 429 0.11 13.35 12.70
C ASP A 429 -1.09 13.72 11.82
N LEU A 430 -2.24 13.12 12.08
CA LEU A 430 -3.43 13.24 11.23
C LEU A 430 -4.13 14.60 11.35
N LYS A 431 -3.81 15.40 12.39
CA LYS A 431 -4.36 16.76 12.56
C LYS A 431 -3.61 17.77 11.71
N THR A 432 -2.29 17.65 11.69
CA THR A 432 -1.39 18.61 11.04
C THR A 432 -0.97 18.16 9.64
N GLY A 433 -1.05 16.86 9.35
CA GLY A 433 -0.52 16.24 8.12
C GLY A 433 1.00 16.08 8.13
N LYS A 434 1.67 16.34 9.26
CA LYS A 434 3.14 16.26 9.36
C LYS A 434 3.60 14.82 9.50
N VAL A 435 4.66 14.45 8.77
CA VAL A 435 5.33 13.16 8.89
C VAL A 435 6.69 13.34 9.54
N THR A 436 6.98 12.62 10.63
CA THR A 436 8.27 12.71 11.34
C THR A 436 8.96 11.34 11.37
N GLN A 437 10.20 11.27 10.87
CA GLN A 437 11.00 10.04 10.84
C GLN A 437 11.81 9.82 12.12
N ARG A 438 12.03 8.56 12.50
CA ARG A 438 13.05 8.14 13.48
C ARG A 438 13.70 6.82 13.07
N ARG A 439 14.98 6.68 13.36
CA ARG A 439 15.69 5.40 13.35
C ARG A 439 15.67 4.80 14.75
N ILE A 440 15.31 3.52 14.85
CA ILE A 440 15.16 2.78 16.10
C ILE A 440 16.25 1.71 16.19
N ASP A 441 17.27 1.97 17.02
CA ASP A 441 18.41 1.05 17.23
C ASP A 441 18.31 0.28 18.56
N ASN A 442 17.63 0.86 19.55
CA ASN A 442 17.69 0.41 20.95
C ASN A 442 17.05 -0.97 21.19
N THR A 443 16.27 -1.48 20.24
CA THR A 443 15.67 -2.82 20.32
C THR A 443 16.53 -3.92 19.70
N GLY A 444 17.55 -3.56 18.91
CA GLY A 444 18.35 -4.54 18.17
C GLY A 444 17.51 -5.32 17.13
N HIS A 445 16.50 -4.67 16.53
CA HIS A 445 15.48 -5.31 15.70
C HIS A 445 15.25 -4.52 14.39
N ASP A 446 15.53 -5.15 13.25
CA ASP A 446 15.00 -4.80 11.93
C ASP A 446 13.62 -5.49 11.77
N MET A 447 12.57 -4.69 11.87
CA MET A 447 11.17 -5.11 12.01
C MET A 447 10.45 -5.27 10.65
N PHE A 448 11.18 -5.34 9.54
CA PHE A 448 10.59 -5.66 8.25
C PHE A 448 10.07 -7.09 8.24
N CYS A 449 8.86 -7.27 7.68
CA CYS A 449 8.15 -8.55 7.56
C CYS A 449 7.74 -9.25 8.87
N PRO A 450 7.17 -8.51 9.83
CA PRO A 450 6.89 -9.04 11.15
C PRO A 450 5.49 -9.66 11.24
N GLY A 451 5.20 -10.29 12.38
CA GLY A 451 3.84 -10.39 12.91
C GLY A 451 3.55 -9.21 13.84
N ILE A 452 2.35 -8.63 13.76
CA ILE A 452 1.95 -7.44 14.52
C ILE A 452 0.66 -7.71 15.31
N ALA A 453 0.60 -7.24 16.55
CA ALA A 453 -0.64 -7.22 17.33
C ALA A 453 -0.70 -6.00 18.27
N MET A 454 -1.90 -5.44 18.39
CA MET A 454 -2.23 -4.45 19.41
C MET A 454 -2.48 -5.14 20.75
N LEU A 455 -1.66 -4.82 21.76
CA LEU A 455 -1.73 -5.40 23.09
C LEU A 455 -2.92 -4.88 23.92
N ALA A 456 -3.23 -5.60 25.00
CA ALA A 456 -4.31 -5.27 25.94
C ALA A 456 -4.20 -3.87 26.56
N ASP A 457 -2.98 -3.36 26.72
CA ASP A 457 -2.70 -2.02 27.26
C ASP A 457 -2.56 -0.94 26.18
N GLY A 458 -2.76 -1.29 24.90
CA GLY A 458 -2.72 -0.37 23.78
C GLY A 458 -1.34 -0.20 23.12
N ARG A 459 -0.30 -0.87 23.63
CA ARG A 459 1.02 -0.92 22.98
C ARG A 459 1.01 -1.82 21.75
N VAL A 460 1.98 -1.65 20.85
CA VAL A 460 2.10 -2.43 19.61
C VAL A 460 3.22 -3.46 19.79
N LEU A 461 2.91 -4.75 19.72
CA LEU A 461 3.91 -5.82 19.70
C LEU A 461 4.27 -6.16 18.25
N VAL A 462 5.57 -6.18 17.95
CA VAL A 462 6.14 -6.49 16.65
C VAL A 462 7.14 -7.63 16.80
N THR A 463 7.00 -8.70 16.00
CA THR A 463 7.77 -9.94 16.16
C THR A 463 8.40 -10.42 14.86
N GLY A 464 9.62 -10.94 14.95
CA GLY A 464 10.32 -11.59 13.85
C GLY A 464 10.58 -10.68 12.65
N GLY A 465 10.60 -11.27 11.46
CA GLY A 465 10.94 -10.56 10.23
C GLY A 465 12.43 -10.68 9.90
N SER A 466 13.07 -9.58 9.50
CA SER A 466 14.50 -9.55 9.14
C SER A 466 15.40 -10.04 10.28
N ASN A 467 15.10 -9.66 11.53
CA ASN A 467 15.68 -10.30 12.72
C ASN A 467 14.67 -11.32 13.29
N ALA A 468 14.66 -12.52 12.70
CA ALA A 468 13.58 -13.50 12.80
C ALA A 468 13.15 -13.94 14.23
N GLU A 469 14.01 -13.83 15.25
CA GLU A 469 13.67 -14.21 16.63
C GLU A 469 13.26 -13.02 17.51
N LYS A 470 13.54 -11.79 17.08
CA LYS A 470 13.41 -10.61 17.92
C LYS A 470 11.95 -10.21 18.12
N ALA A 471 11.70 -9.49 19.21
CA ALA A 471 10.40 -8.91 19.51
C ALA A 471 10.60 -7.52 20.10
N SER A 472 9.74 -6.58 19.70
CA SER A 472 9.78 -5.19 20.12
C SER A 472 8.39 -4.69 20.44
N ILE A 473 8.31 -3.76 21.39
CA ILE A 473 7.08 -3.12 21.82
C ILE A 473 7.22 -1.63 21.61
N TYR A 474 6.27 -1.04 20.88
CA TYR A 474 6.09 0.41 20.81
C TYR A 474 5.01 0.87 21.78
N ASP A 475 5.33 1.88 22.59
CA ASP A 475 4.39 2.50 23.51
C ASP A 475 3.94 3.88 22.97
N PRO A 476 2.68 4.02 22.52
CA PRO A 476 2.18 5.28 21.97
C PRO A 476 2.06 6.40 23.03
N ALA A 477 2.03 6.08 24.32
CA ALA A 477 1.90 7.08 25.38
C ALA A 477 3.23 7.80 25.65
N THR A 478 4.35 7.07 25.56
CA THR A 478 5.71 7.58 25.77
C THR A 478 6.44 7.86 24.47
N ASP A 479 5.93 7.35 23.34
CA ASP A 479 6.55 7.44 22.02
C ASP A 479 7.95 6.77 22.00
N GLU A 480 8.07 5.66 22.73
CA GLU A 480 9.29 4.89 22.91
C GLU A 480 9.15 3.44 22.42
N TRP A 481 10.28 2.89 21.98
CA TRP A 481 10.42 1.48 21.63
C TRP A 481 11.20 0.74 22.72
N SER A 482 10.84 -0.51 23.01
CA SER A 482 11.57 -1.37 23.93
C SER A 482 11.66 -2.80 23.40
N ALA A 483 12.77 -3.49 23.68
CA ALA A 483 12.88 -4.92 23.39
C ALA A 483 12.09 -5.73 24.42
N THR A 484 11.54 -6.86 23.97
CA THR A 484 10.99 -7.91 24.85
C THR A 484 11.66 -9.24 24.53
N THR A 485 11.32 -10.30 25.28
CA THR A 485 11.91 -11.63 25.11
C THR A 485 11.76 -12.13 23.68
N SER A 486 12.84 -12.67 23.11
CA SER A 486 12.82 -13.29 21.78
C SER A 486 11.86 -14.48 21.72
N MET A 487 11.25 -14.70 20.55
CA MET A 487 10.45 -15.89 20.26
C MET A 487 11.30 -17.15 20.39
N ASN A 488 10.66 -18.28 20.69
CA ASN A 488 11.36 -19.56 20.72
C ASN A 488 11.61 -20.14 19.33
N ILE A 489 10.84 -19.69 18.33
CA ILE A 489 10.95 -20.11 16.94
C ILE A 489 11.16 -18.84 16.11
N ALA A 490 12.23 -18.81 15.33
CA ALA A 490 12.53 -17.73 14.40
C ALA A 490 11.49 -17.67 13.26
N ARG A 491 10.90 -16.51 12.99
CA ARG A 491 9.80 -16.32 12.02
C ARG A 491 9.96 -15.04 11.22
N GLY A 492 9.37 -15.03 10.04
CA GLY A 492 9.00 -13.82 9.29
C GLY A 492 7.80 -14.15 8.42
N TYR A 493 6.91 -13.18 8.18
CA TYR A 493 5.62 -13.38 7.48
C TYR A 493 4.60 -14.22 8.27
N GLN A 494 4.88 -14.50 9.55
CA GLN A 494 3.96 -15.19 10.43
C GLN A 494 2.70 -14.36 10.66
N ALA A 495 1.59 -15.06 10.90
CA ALA A 495 0.41 -14.41 11.43
C ALA A 495 0.54 -14.19 12.93
N MET A 496 0.00 -13.07 13.43
CA MET A 496 -0.16 -12.79 14.86
C MET A 496 -1.56 -12.23 15.13
N THR A 497 -2.12 -12.49 16.32
CA THR A 497 -3.35 -11.84 16.81
C THR A 497 -3.35 -11.82 18.34
N LEU A 498 -3.99 -10.82 18.95
CA LEU A 498 -4.24 -10.81 20.40
C LEU A 498 -5.39 -11.75 20.76
N LEU A 499 -5.22 -12.55 21.81
CA LEU A 499 -6.24 -13.44 22.34
C LEU A 499 -7.15 -12.75 23.37
N SER A 500 -8.31 -13.36 23.61
CA SER A 500 -9.23 -12.95 24.69
C SER A 500 -8.64 -13.10 26.11
N THR A 501 -7.50 -13.80 26.24
CA THR A 501 -6.71 -13.91 27.48
C THR A 501 -5.72 -12.75 27.66
N GLY A 502 -5.51 -11.92 26.64
CA GLY A 502 -4.48 -10.87 26.62
C GLY A 502 -3.09 -11.36 26.17
N GLU A 503 -2.90 -12.67 25.97
CA GLU A 503 -1.70 -13.22 25.31
C GLU A 503 -1.71 -12.91 23.81
N ALA A 504 -0.54 -12.77 23.20
CA ALA A 504 -0.40 -12.67 21.74
C ALA A 504 -0.03 -14.03 21.14
N PHE A 505 -0.82 -14.54 20.19
CA PHE A 505 -0.61 -15.83 19.52
C PHE A 505 0.03 -15.65 18.15
N VAL A 506 1.06 -16.44 17.85
CA VAL A 506 1.73 -16.49 16.53
C VAL A 506 1.69 -17.88 15.92
N LEU A 507 1.61 -17.96 14.58
CA LEU A 507 1.62 -19.23 13.82
C LEU A 507 2.28 -19.04 12.44
N GLY A 508 3.04 -20.05 11.99
CA GLY A 508 3.67 -20.06 10.67
C GLY A 508 4.86 -19.10 10.55
N GLY A 509 5.14 -18.68 9.30
CA GLY A 509 6.12 -17.64 8.95
C GLY A 509 7.50 -18.15 8.58
N SER A 510 7.62 -18.87 7.48
CA SER A 510 8.88 -19.44 6.96
C SER A 510 9.66 -18.52 6.02
N TRP A 511 9.29 -17.24 5.90
CA TRP A 511 10.04 -16.29 5.06
C TRP A 511 11.47 -16.03 5.57
N SER A 512 11.67 -15.99 6.88
CA SER A 512 12.99 -15.90 7.52
C SER A 512 13.14 -16.90 8.65
N GLY A 513 14.38 -17.15 9.08
CA GLY A 513 14.71 -18.25 9.98
C GLY A 513 14.62 -19.62 9.30
N PRO A 514 14.89 -20.72 10.02
CA PRO A 514 14.82 -22.07 9.45
C PRO A 514 13.41 -22.39 8.93
N ALA A 515 13.30 -22.94 7.72
CA ALA A 515 12.03 -23.46 7.19
C ALA A 515 11.62 -24.75 7.91
N GLY A 516 10.31 -25.00 8.03
CA GLY A 516 9.77 -26.21 8.64
C GLY A 516 8.40 -26.01 9.25
N ASP A 517 7.94 -26.97 10.06
CA ASP A 517 6.70 -26.81 10.83
C ASP A 517 6.89 -25.78 11.95
N LYS A 518 6.48 -24.54 11.69
CA LYS A 518 6.54 -23.44 12.65
C LYS A 518 5.30 -23.41 13.53
N ALA A 519 5.21 -24.41 14.41
CA ALA A 519 4.14 -24.59 15.37
C ALA A 519 3.87 -23.33 16.21
N GLY A 520 2.65 -23.21 16.74
CA GLY A 520 2.22 -22.01 17.46
C GLY A 520 3.01 -21.73 18.73
N GLU A 521 3.10 -20.46 19.11
CA GLU A 521 3.55 -20.03 20.44
C GLU A 521 2.76 -18.80 20.89
N VAL A 522 2.73 -18.55 22.20
CA VAL A 522 2.06 -17.38 22.78
C VAL A 522 3.01 -16.57 23.64
N TRP A 523 2.91 -15.25 23.56
CA TRP A 523 3.59 -14.31 24.44
C TRP A 523 2.66 -13.84 25.55
N SER A 524 3.11 -13.97 26.79
CA SER A 524 2.36 -13.47 27.95
C SER A 524 2.79 -12.03 28.29
N PRO A 525 1.85 -11.07 28.42
CA PRO A 525 2.18 -9.73 28.88
C PRO A 525 2.64 -9.68 30.35
N ASP A 526 2.19 -10.63 31.18
CA ASP A 526 2.47 -10.65 32.62
C ASP A 526 3.90 -11.07 32.91
N THR A 527 4.37 -12.14 32.26
CA THR A 527 5.73 -12.66 32.45
C THR A 527 6.70 -12.12 31.41
N ARG A 528 6.20 -11.55 30.31
CA ARG A 528 6.97 -11.14 29.12
C ARG A 528 7.76 -12.29 28.50
N THR A 529 7.26 -13.52 28.58
CA THR A 529 7.92 -14.71 28.03
C THR A 529 7.07 -15.40 26.97
N TRP A 530 7.72 -16.18 26.12
CA TRP A 530 7.07 -17.01 25.11
C TRP A 530 6.90 -18.46 25.56
N ARG A 531 5.74 -19.06 25.27
CA ARG A 531 5.42 -20.46 25.52
C ARG A 531 5.06 -21.16 24.22
N LYS A 532 5.78 -22.23 23.87
CA LYS A 532 5.47 -23.08 22.71
C LYS A 532 4.15 -23.84 22.91
N LEU A 533 3.43 -24.05 21.81
CA LEU A 533 2.22 -24.84 21.71
C LEU A 533 2.47 -26.04 20.78
N PRO A 534 3.12 -27.12 21.25
CA PRO A 534 3.50 -28.24 20.39
C PRO A 534 2.31 -28.98 19.78
N GLY A 535 1.08 -28.81 20.31
CA GLY A 535 -0.13 -29.36 19.71
C GLY A 535 -0.71 -28.52 18.56
N VAL A 536 -0.12 -27.36 18.25
CA VAL A 536 -0.57 -26.44 17.20
C VAL A 536 0.44 -26.44 16.05
N SER A 537 0.53 -27.55 15.32
CA SER A 537 1.29 -27.63 14.06
C SER A 537 0.72 -26.65 13.03
N ALA A 538 1.57 -26.02 12.23
CA ALA A 538 1.14 -25.17 11.11
C ALA A 538 0.68 -26.00 9.90
N THR A 539 1.07 -27.28 9.83
CA THR A 539 0.80 -28.19 8.70
C THR A 539 -0.67 -28.20 8.23
N PRO A 540 -1.69 -28.26 9.11
CA PRO A 540 -3.09 -28.29 8.69
C PRO A 540 -3.60 -26.98 8.07
N ALA A 541 -2.84 -25.88 8.21
CA ALA A 541 -3.17 -24.55 7.71
C ALA A 541 -2.31 -24.15 6.49
N LEU A 542 -1.49 -25.06 5.96
CA LEU A 542 -0.67 -24.79 4.78
C LEU A 542 -1.52 -24.66 3.51
N THR A 543 -1.15 -23.73 2.64
CA THR A 543 -1.59 -23.73 1.24
C THR A 543 -0.79 -24.76 0.42
N ALA A 544 -1.28 -25.08 -0.77
CA ALA A 544 -0.54 -25.87 -1.76
C ALA A 544 0.39 -24.99 -2.63
N ASP A 545 1.12 -24.06 -2.01
CA ASP A 545 2.01 -23.15 -2.74
C ASP A 545 3.19 -23.91 -3.38
N PRO A 546 3.52 -23.67 -4.66
CA PRO A 546 4.63 -24.33 -5.34
C PRO A 546 6.00 -24.05 -4.72
N ALA A 547 6.17 -22.95 -3.98
CA ALA A 547 7.39 -22.67 -3.22
C ALA A 547 7.47 -23.41 -1.88
N GLY A 548 6.49 -24.27 -1.57
CA GLY A 548 6.45 -25.07 -0.36
C GLY A 548 6.34 -24.21 0.91
N PRO A 549 6.86 -24.70 2.06
CA PRO A 549 6.73 -24.01 3.35
C PRO A 549 7.17 -22.55 3.35
N TYR A 550 8.15 -22.16 2.54
CA TYR A 550 8.61 -20.76 2.42
C TYR A 550 7.47 -19.76 2.15
N ARG A 551 6.40 -20.21 1.46
CA ARG A 551 5.18 -19.43 1.22
C ARG A 551 3.94 -20.02 1.88
N ALA A 552 3.87 -21.34 2.01
CA ALA A 552 2.64 -22.02 2.38
C ALA A 552 2.15 -21.74 3.81
N ASP A 553 3.02 -21.29 4.72
CA ASP A 553 2.68 -20.96 6.11
C ASP A 553 2.61 -19.43 6.39
N ASN A 554 2.62 -18.60 5.34
CA ASN A 554 2.64 -17.15 5.48
C ASN A 554 1.22 -16.56 5.64
N HIS A 555 1.14 -15.41 6.31
CA HIS A 555 -0.01 -14.50 6.29
C HIS A 555 -1.36 -15.16 6.61
N MET A 556 -1.36 -16.11 7.56
CA MET A 556 -2.59 -16.76 7.98
C MET A 556 -3.61 -15.75 8.53
N TRP A 557 -4.87 -15.95 8.15
CA TRP A 557 -5.98 -15.13 8.58
C TRP A 557 -6.48 -15.63 9.93
N LEU A 558 -6.10 -14.96 11.02
CA LEU A 558 -6.40 -15.38 12.38
C LEU A 558 -7.47 -14.49 12.99
N HIS A 559 -8.54 -15.11 13.48
CA HIS A 559 -9.59 -14.42 14.23
C HIS A 559 -9.70 -15.00 15.64
N ALA A 560 -9.22 -14.24 16.63
CA ALA A 560 -9.37 -14.60 18.03
C ALA A 560 -10.83 -14.50 18.50
N THR A 561 -11.25 -15.50 19.29
CA THR A 561 -12.59 -15.71 19.84
C THR A 561 -12.50 -16.01 21.34
N SER A 562 -13.63 -16.37 21.97
CA SER A 562 -13.75 -16.53 23.42
C SER A 562 -12.89 -17.69 23.97
N GLY A 563 -12.37 -17.52 25.18
CA GLY A 563 -11.60 -18.56 25.90
C GLY A 563 -10.22 -18.86 25.28
N GLY A 564 -9.56 -17.89 24.67
CA GLY A 564 -8.25 -18.03 24.05
C GLY A 564 -8.22 -18.83 22.73
N LYS A 565 -9.39 -19.12 22.15
CA LYS A 565 -9.51 -19.84 20.88
C LYS A 565 -9.29 -18.93 19.67
N VAL A 566 -8.79 -19.50 18.59
CA VAL A 566 -8.57 -18.78 17.32
C VAL A 566 -9.20 -19.58 16.18
N LEU A 567 -9.94 -18.90 15.31
CA LEU A 567 -10.33 -19.44 14.01
C LEU A 567 -9.29 -19.00 12.97
N GLN A 568 -8.62 -19.95 12.33
CA GLN A 568 -7.82 -19.69 11.14
C GLN A 568 -8.72 -19.84 9.91
N LEU A 569 -8.95 -18.73 9.19
CA LEU A 569 -9.88 -18.66 8.07
C LEU A 569 -9.23 -18.98 6.71
N GLY A 570 -7.91 -18.89 6.63
CA GLY A 570 -7.14 -18.99 5.39
C GLY A 570 -5.69 -18.53 5.59
N PRO A 571 -4.91 -18.35 4.51
CA PRO A 571 -5.35 -18.38 3.11
C PRO A 571 -5.64 -19.79 2.56
N SER A 572 -5.23 -20.85 3.26
CA SER A 572 -5.57 -22.24 2.93
C SER A 572 -7.06 -22.44 2.70
N LYS A 573 -7.43 -23.34 1.79
CA LYS A 573 -8.83 -23.73 1.55
C LYS A 573 -9.51 -24.31 2.79
N GLN A 574 -8.74 -25.00 3.63
CA GLN A 574 -9.18 -25.58 4.90
C GLN A 574 -9.10 -24.52 6.00
N MET A 575 -10.21 -24.29 6.71
CA MET A 575 -10.24 -23.48 7.93
C MET A 575 -9.95 -24.36 9.14
N ASN A 576 -9.42 -23.79 10.22
CA ASN A 576 -9.07 -24.56 11.41
C ASN A 576 -9.46 -23.83 12.71
N TRP A 577 -9.94 -24.60 13.68
CA TRP A 577 -10.05 -24.16 15.07
C TRP A 577 -8.74 -24.43 15.81
N ILE A 578 -8.28 -23.44 16.57
CA ILE A 578 -7.06 -23.52 17.36
C ILE A 578 -7.38 -23.24 18.83
N THR A 579 -6.83 -24.04 19.73
CA THR A 579 -6.80 -23.77 21.17
C THR A 579 -5.36 -23.48 21.61
N THR A 580 -5.19 -22.57 22.58
CA THR A 580 -3.88 -22.08 23.04
C THR A 580 -3.57 -22.39 24.51
N SER A 581 -4.55 -22.96 25.22
CA SER A 581 -4.39 -23.49 26.58
C SER A 581 -3.49 -24.73 26.60
N GLY A 582 -2.67 -24.87 27.64
CA GLY A 582 -1.79 -26.05 27.79
C GLY A 582 -0.81 -26.17 26.63
N THR A 583 -0.85 -27.31 25.92
CA THR A 583 -0.04 -27.54 24.71
C THR A 583 -0.67 -27.02 23.42
N GLY A 584 -1.93 -26.55 23.50
CA GLY A 584 -2.76 -26.18 22.37
C GLY A 584 -3.21 -27.37 21.51
N SER A 585 -4.08 -27.10 20.54
CA SER A 585 -4.54 -28.04 19.52
C SER A 585 -4.96 -27.29 18.26
N ILE A 586 -4.89 -27.95 17.10
CA ILE A 586 -5.47 -27.47 15.83
C ILE A 586 -6.39 -28.55 15.26
N THR A 587 -7.64 -28.21 14.93
CA THR A 587 -8.62 -29.14 14.37
C THR A 587 -9.37 -28.53 13.19
N PRO A 588 -9.75 -29.31 12.16
CA PRO A 588 -10.48 -28.78 11.01
C PRO A 588 -11.81 -28.09 11.40
N ALA A 589 -12.09 -26.96 10.77
CA ALA A 589 -13.36 -26.22 10.85
C ALA A 589 -14.16 -26.27 9.52
N GLY A 590 -13.81 -27.20 8.62
CA GLY A 590 -14.38 -27.33 7.29
C GLY A 590 -13.72 -26.42 6.23
N PRO A 591 -14.00 -26.66 4.93
CA PRO A 591 -13.48 -25.84 3.85
C PRO A 591 -14.19 -24.49 3.78
N ARG A 592 -13.51 -23.46 3.24
CA ARG A 592 -14.09 -22.15 2.97
C ARG A 592 -14.95 -22.19 1.70
N ALA A 593 -16.13 -22.81 1.82
CA ALA A 593 -17.05 -23.05 0.71
C ALA A 593 -16.33 -23.68 -0.51
N ASP A 594 -16.48 -23.11 -1.70
CA ASP A 594 -15.79 -23.54 -2.93
C ASP A 594 -14.48 -22.78 -3.20
N SER A 595 -13.96 -22.03 -2.22
CA SER A 595 -12.68 -21.32 -2.36
C SER A 595 -11.51 -22.29 -2.49
N GLY A 596 -10.62 -22.02 -3.44
CA GLY A 596 -9.25 -22.54 -3.41
C GLY A 596 -8.40 -21.84 -2.34
N ASP A 597 -7.11 -22.12 -2.35
CA ASP A 597 -6.13 -21.33 -1.61
C ASP A 597 -6.13 -19.88 -2.13
N ALA A 598 -6.02 -18.93 -1.23
CA ALA A 598 -6.19 -17.50 -1.51
C ALA A 598 -5.08 -16.68 -0.85
N MET A 599 -3.83 -17.06 -1.07
CA MET A 599 -2.66 -16.35 -0.57
C MET A 599 -2.72 -14.88 -0.99
N THR A 600 -2.33 -13.96 -0.11
CA THR A 600 -2.39 -12.49 -0.31
C THR A 600 -3.80 -11.89 -0.47
N GLY A 601 -4.85 -12.68 -0.23
CA GLY A 601 -6.20 -12.17 -0.03
C GLY A 601 -6.38 -11.60 1.39
N ASN A 602 -7.58 -11.10 1.68
CA ASN A 602 -7.88 -10.46 2.97
C ASN A 602 -8.99 -11.20 3.72
N ALA A 603 -9.01 -11.04 5.05
CA ALA A 603 -10.10 -11.46 5.92
C ALA A 603 -10.41 -10.34 6.92
N VAL A 604 -11.70 -10.01 7.10
CA VAL A 604 -12.14 -8.87 7.93
C VAL A 604 -13.38 -9.23 8.74
N ALA A 605 -13.38 -8.95 10.04
CA ALA A 605 -14.54 -9.10 10.91
C ALA A 605 -15.43 -7.84 10.86
N TYR A 606 -16.52 -7.89 10.10
CA TYR A 606 -17.39 -6.74 9.86
C TYR A 606 -18.56 -6.62 10.86
N ASP A 607 -18.82 -7.68 11.61
CA ASP A 607 -19.82 -7.74 12.67
C ASP A 607 -19.46 -8.85 13.69
N ILE A 608 -20.17 -8.92 14.80
CA ILE A 608 -19.97 -9.97 15.81
C ILE A 608 -20.26 -11.34 15.17
N GLY A 609 -19.22 -12.18 15.08
CA GLY A 609 -19.31 -13.51 14.49
C GLY A 609 -19.52 -13.52 12.97
N LYS A 610 -19.35 -12.39 12.27
CA LYS A 610 -19.45 -12.35 10.80
C LYS A 610 -18.18 -11.79 10.19
N LEU A 611 -17.60 -12.55 9.29
CA LEU A 611 -16.37 -12.21 8.58
C LEU A 611 -16.58 -12.22 7.08
N LEU A 612 -15.80 -11.41 6.38
CA LEU A 612 -15.68 -11.41 4.93
C LEU A 612 -14.26 -11.83 4.58
N THR A 613 -14.10 -12.78 3.66
CA THR A 613 -12.82 -13.07 2.99
C THR A 613 -12.93 -12.73 1.52
N LEU A 614 -11.89 -12.15 0.92
CA LEU A 614 -11.93 -11.69 -0.47
C LEU A 614 -10.57 -11.79 -1.15
N GLY A 615 -10.60 -11.99 -2.47
CA GLY A 615 -9.42 -11.94 -3.32
C GLY A 615 -8.41 -13.05 -3.03
N GLY A 616 -7.15 -12.73 -3.25
CA GLY A 616 -6.01 -13.64 -3.15
C GLY A 616 -5.81 -14.48 -4.41
N SER A 617 -4.81 -15.34 -4.34
CA SER A 617 -4.34 -16.16 -5.45
C SER A 617 -3.93 -17.56 -4.95
N PRO A 618 -3.99 -18.62 -5.79
CA PRO A 618 -3.62 -19.98 -5.37
C PRO A 618 -2.19 -20.13 -4.80
N ALA A 619 -1.29 -19.24 -5.20
CA ALA A 619 0.10 -19.14 -4.76
C ALA A 619 0.44 -17.68 -4.48
N TYR A 620 1.54 -17.45 -3.79
CA TYR A 620 2.01 -16.13 -3.39
C TYR A 620 2.22 -15.16 -4.56
N GLU A 621 2.73 -15.65 -5.69
CA GLU A 621 3.06 -14.84 -6.87
C GLU A 621 2.84 -15.65 -8.16
N LYS A 622 2.78 -14.94 -9.29
CA LYS A 622 2.81 -15.51 -10.66
C LYS A 622 1.68 -16.50 -10.96
N THR A 623 0.52 -16.26 -10.37
CA THR A 623 -0.71 -16.99 -10.68
C THR A 623 -1.88 -16.02 -10.64
N PRO A 624 -2.90 -16.15 -11.52
CA PRO A 624 -4.02 -15.23 -11.52
C PRO A 624 -4.69 -15.11 -10.15
N ALA A 625 -4.98 -13.89 -9.73
CA ALA A 625 -5.82 -13.64 -8.58
C ALA A 625 -7.28 -13.98 -8.87
N THR A 626 -8.09 -14.06 -7.82
CA THR A 626 -9.54 -14.25 -7.93
C THR A 626 -10.30 -12.98 -7.58
N ARG A 627 -11.51 -12.85 -8.14
CA ARG A 627 -12.50 -11.83 -7.78
C ARG A 627 -13.49 -12.30 -6.72
N ARG A 628 -13.39 -13.55 -6.27
CA ARG A 628 -14.37 -14.17 -5.38
C ARG A 628 -14.29 -13.61 -3.96
N ALA A 629 -15.44 -13.55 -3.31
CA ALA A 629 -15.58 -13.22 -1.90
C ALA A 629 -16.53 -14.19 -1.19
N TYR A 630 -16.34 -14.34 0.11
CA TYR A 630 -17.07 -15.27 0.96
C TYR A 630 -17.40 -14.64 2.30
N THR A 631 -18.63 -14.83 2.75
CA THR A 631 -18.99 -14.59 4.16
C THR A 631 -18.67 -15.83 4.97
N VAL A 632 -18.10 -15.64 6.17
CA VAL A 632 -17.89 -16.70 7.16
C VAL A 632 -18.63 -16.30 8.43
N ASN A 633 -19.68 -17.04 8.77
CA ASN A 633 -20.48 -16.85 9.97
C ASN A 633 -20.04 -17.84 11.05
N VAL A 634 -19.84 -17.34 12.27
CA VAL A 634 -19.36 -18.07 13.43
C VAL A 634 -20.39 -17.97 14.54
N SER A 635 -20.91 -19.12 14.98
CA SER A 635 -21.85 -19.21 16.11
C SER A 635 -21.42 -20.34 17.04
N GLY A 636 -20.82 -19.98 18.17
CA GLY A 636 -20.16 -20.95 19.05
C GLY A 636 -19.01 -21.64 18.32
N SER A 637 -19.08 -22.97 18.17
CA SER A 637 -18.09 -23.75 17.41
C SER A 637 -18.45 -23.97 15.94
N GLN A 638 -19.68 -23.61 15.53
CA GLN A 638 -20.14 -23.79 14.16
C GLN A 638 -19.58 -22.67 13.28
N VAL A 639 -19.05 -23.07 12.12
CA VAL A 639 -18.53 -22.16 11.10
C VAL A 639 -19.25 -22.45 9.79
N GLN A 640 -19.85 -21.42 9.20
CA GLN A 640 -20.53 -21.52 7.91
C GLN A 640 -19.92 -20.53 6.93
N ALA A 641 -19.24 -21.03 5.91
CA ALA A 641 -18.77 -20.23 4.79
C ALA A 641 -19.78 -20.28 3.63
N ALA A 642 -20.05 -19.13 3.01
CA ALA A 642 -20.92 -19.01 1.85
C ALA A 642 -20.36 -17.98 0.86
N ARG A 643 -20.55 -18.21 -0.43
CA ARG A 643 -20.16 -17.25 -1.47
C ARG A 643 -21.10 -16.04 -1.42
N THR A 644 -20.53 -14.85 -1.57
CA THR A 644 -21.28 -13.58 -1.74
C THR A 644 -21.04 -13.03 -3.15
N GLY A 645 -21.45 -11.79 -3.43
CA GLY A 645 -21.13 -11.14 -4.70
C GLY A 645 -19.63 -11.12 -4.95
N ASP A 646 -19.22 -11.30 -6.20
CA ASP A 646 -17.81 -11.15 -6.56
C ASP A 646 -17.44 -9.67 -6.66
N MET A 647 -16.17 -9.35 -6.44
CA MET A 647 -15.57 -8.10 -6.85
C MET A 647 -15.63 -7.97 -8.39
N GLU A 648 -15.59 -6.73 -8.87
CA GLU A 648 -15.42 -6.43 -10.30
C GLU A 648 -14.01 -6.85 -10.77
N HIS A 649 -13.02 -6.66 -9.90
CA HIS A 649 -11.63 -6.93 -10.21
C HIS A 649 -11.04 -8.08 -9.38
N ALA A 650 -10.25 -8.93 -10.02
CA ALA A 650 -9.43 -9.90 -9.31
C ALA A 650 -8.25 -9.18 -8.62
N ARG A 651 -7.95 -9.55 -7.36
CA ARG A 651 -6.94 -8.87 -6.56
C ARG A 651 -6.16 -9.84 -5.68
N GLY A 652 -4.83 -9.83 -5.80
CA GLY A 652 -3.90 -10.28 -4.75
C GLY A 652 -3.01 -9.10 -4.32
N PHE A 653 -2.40 -9.19 -3.15
CA PHE A 653 -1.72 -8.06 -2.48
C PHE A 653 -2.62 -6.85 -2.18
N SER A 654 -3.94 -7.02 -2.13
CA SER A 654 -4.87 -5.95 -1.72
C SER A 654 -4.86 -5.74 -0.22
N ASN A 655 -5.48 -4.65 0.23
CA ASN A 655 -5.80 -4.40 1.64
C ASN A 655 -7.30 -4.16 1.78
N SER A 656 -7.89 -4.52 2.92
CA SER A 656 -9.29 -4.22 3.19
C SER A 656 -9.52 -3.72 4.62
N VAL A 657 -10.55 -2.88 4.77
CA VAL A 657 -10.84 -2.15 6.01
C VAL A 657 -12.34 -2.19 6.28
N VAL A 658 -12.75 -2.62 7.48
CA VAL A 658 -14.14 -2.46 7.94
C VAL A 658 -14.41 -1.02 8.36
N LEU A 659 -15.55 -0.48 7.91
CA LEU A 659 -15.99 0.87 8.23
C LEU A 659 -17.02 0.89 9.38
N PRO A 660 -17.25 2.05 10.04
CA PRO A 660 -18.19 2.14 11.18
C PRO A 660 -19.62 1.68 10.87
N ASP A 661 -20.07 1.82 9.62
CA ASP A 661 -21.40 1.40 9.16
C ASP A 661 -21.49 -0.11 8.83
N GLY A 662 -20.38 -0.85 8.97
CA GLY A 662 -20.30 -2.29 8.74
C GLY A 662 -19.99 -2.72 7.32
N LYS A 663 -19.83 -1.77 6.38
CA LYS A 663 -19.33 -2.07 5.04
C LYS A 663 -17.83 -2.32 5.07
N VAL A 664 -17.32 -3.03 4.06
CA VAL A 664 -15.89 -3.33 3.92
C VAL A 664 -15.36 -2.75 2.63
N ALA A 665 -14.38 -1.86 2.72
CA ALA A 665 -13.69 -1.30 1.56
C ALA A 665 -12.43 -2.13 1.25
N VAL A 666 -12.17 -2.40 -0.04
CA VAL A 666 -10.95 -3.05 -0.53
C VAL A 666 -10.17 -2.10 -1.44
N PHE A 667 -8.86 -2.01 -1.23
CA PHE A 667 -7.95 -1.09 -1.90
C PHE A 667 -6.82 -1.85 -2.60
N GLY A 668 -6.46 -1.39 -3.79
CA GLY A 668 -5.28 -1.85 -4.51
C GLY A 668 -5.27 -3.33 -4.86
N GLY A 669 -4.06 -3.88 -4.90
CA GLY A 669 -3.75 -5.22 -5.36
C GLY A 669 -3.59 -5.33 -6.88
N GLN A 670 -3.16 -6.50 -7.32
CA GLN A 670 -2.91 -6.84 -8.72
C GLN A 670 -3.81 -8.01 -9.14
N SER A 671 -4.28 -7.98 -10.39
CA SER A 671 -4.99 -9.15 -10.95
C SER A 671 -4.06 -10.33 -11.23
N TYR A 672 -2.76 -10.07 -11.35
CA TYR A 672 -1.72 -11.07 -11.45
C TYR A 672 -0.57 -10.70 -10.49
N PRO A 673 -0.58 -11.21 -9.25
CA PRO A 673 0.38 -10.84 -8.20
C PRO A 673 1.84 -11.08 -8.62
N VAL A 674 2.62 -10.00 -8.71
CA VAL A 674 4.07 -10.03 -8.92
C VAL A 674 4.71 -9.04 -7.95
N PRO A 675 5.45 -9.51 -6.91
CA PRO A 675 6.16 -8.63 -5.99
C PRO A 675 7.01 -7.59 -6.71
N PHE A 676 7.02 -6.37 -6.18
CA PHE A 676 7.84 -5.24 -6.67
C PHE A 676 7.50 -4.75 -8.08
N SER A 677 6.36 -5.15 -8.64
CA SER A 677 5.83 -4.67 -9.91
C SER A 677 4.51 -3.92 -9.68
N ASP A 678 4.28 -2.88 -10.50
CA ASP A 678 2.98 -2.20 -10.60
C ASP A 678 2.18 -2.63 -11.84
N ALA A 679 2.63 -3.64 -12.58
CA ALA A 679 1.84 -4.19 -13.67
C ALA A 679 0.54 -4.81 -13.15
N THR A 680 -0.53 -4.72 -13.93
CA THR A 680 -1.85 -5.30 -13.59
C THR A 680 -2.47 -4.78 -12.28
N SER A 681 -2.03 -3.60 -11.83
CA SER A 681 -2.58 -2.94 -10.64
C SER A 681 -4.06 -2.60 -10.81
N VAL A 682 -4.83 -2.79 -9.74
CA VAL A 682 -6.23 -2.40 -9.68
C VAL A 682 -6.37 -1.12 -8.87
N LEU A 683 -6.68 -0.02 -9.56
CA LEU A 683 -6.73 1.32 -8.95
C LEU A 683 -8.10 1.73 -8.42
N THR A 684 -9.17 1.17 -8.95
CA THR A 684 -10.53 1.38 -8.45
C THR A 684 -10.66 0.62 -7.13
N PRO A 685 -10.90 1.23 -5.97
CA PRO A 685 -11.29 0.49 -4.76
C PRO A 685 -12.75 0.01 -4.90
N GLU A 686 -13.17 -0.93 -4.05
CA GLU A 686 -14.56 -1.40 -4.06
C GLU A 686 -15.12 -1.46 -2.64
N LEU A 687 -16.41 -1.16 -2.48
CA LEU A 687 -17.12 -1.18 -1.21
C LEU A 687 -18.14 -2.33 -1.20
N TRP A 688 -17.91 -3.32 -0.35
CA TRP A 688 -18.86 -4.41 -0.12
C TRP A 688 -19.91 -4.03 0.91
N ASP A 689 -21.18 -4.23 0.55
CA ASP A 689 -22.31 -4.02 1.46
C ASP A 689 -22.86 -5.36 1.98
N PRO A 690 -22.79 -5.65 3.30
CA PRO A 690 -23.30 -6.90 3.86
C PRO A 690 -24.81 -7.10 3.69
N SER A 691 -25.59 -6.04 3.47
CA SER A 691 -27.05 -6.14 3.32
C SER A 691 -27.47 -6.65 1.94
N THR A 692 -26.65 -6.41 0.92
CA THR A 692 -26.91 -6.84 -0.47
C THR A 692 -25.94 -7.92 -0.93
N GLY A 693 -24.83 -8.10 -0.23
CA GLY A 693 -23.72 -8.96 -0.64
C GLY A 693 -22.97 -8.46 -1.86
N SER A 694 -23.20 -7.22 -2.31
CA SER A 694 -22.66 -6.69 -3.58
C SER A 694 -21.53 -5.70 -3.36
N PHE A 695 -20.65 -5.58 -4.35
CA PHE A 695 -19.59 -4.58 -4.40
C PHE A 695 -20.01 -3.37 -5.24
N THR A 696 -19.66 -2.18 -4.77
CA THR A 696 -19.80 -0.92 -5.51
C THR A 696 -18.42 -0.31 -5.76
N PRO A 697 -18.06 0.08 -7.00
CA PRO A 697 -16.79 0.75 -7.24
C PRO A 697 -16.73 2.09 -6.52
N LEU A 698 -15.54 2.42 -6.01
CA LEU A 698 -15.22 3.70 -5.38
C LEU A 698 -14.32 4.53 -6.30
N ALA A 699 -14.08 5.79 -5.94
CA ALA A 699 -13.21 6.69 -6.67
C ALA A 699 -11.81 6.07 -6.86
N THR A 700 -11.32 6.01 -8.10
CA THR A 700 -9.97 5.48 -8.42
C THR A 700 -8.88 6.21 -7.66
N MET A 701 -7.86 5.48 -7.19
CA MET A 701 -6.66 6.04 -6.59
C MET A 701 -5.62 6.44 -7.65
N ALA A 702 -4.80 7.46 -7.38
CA ALA A 702 -3.75 7.91 -8.31
C ALA A 702 -2.54 6.97 -8.42
N ILE A 703 -2.19 6.28 -7.33
CA ILE A 703 -0.92 5.56 -7.19
C ILE A 703 -1.21 4.07 -6.91
N PRO A 704 -0.56 3.13 -7.63
CA PRO A 704 -0.63 1.70 -7.36
C PRO A 704 -0.31 1.34 -5.90
N ARG A 705 -1.14 0.47 -5.30
CA ARG A 705 -0.96 -0.05 -3.93
C ARG A 705 -0.99 -1.56 -3.98
N ASN A 706 0.17 -2.17 -4.18
CA ASN A 706 0.30 -3.61 -4.43
C ASN A 706 1.03 -4.30 -3.27
N TYR A 707 2.00 -5.14 -3.59
CA TYR A 707 2.88 -5.76 -2.63
C TYR A 707 3.59 -4.70 -1.76
N HIS A 708 3.60 -4.91 -0.44
CA HIS A 708 4.06 -3.96 0.58
C HIS A 708 3.22 -2.68 0.75
N SER A 709 2.00 -2.65 0.22
CA SER A 709 1.02 -1.61 0.58
C SER A 709 0.23 -1.96 1.84
N VAL A 710 -0.39 -0.94 2.44
CA VAL A 710 -1.18 -1.03 3.67
C VAL A 710 -2.46 -0.20 3.57
N ALA A 711 -3.45 -0.50 4.42
CA ALA A 711 -4.59 0.38 4.68
C ALA A 711 -5.07 0.28 6.14
N ASN A 712 -5.53 1.38 6.73
CA ASN A 712 -6.10 1.41 8.09
C ASN A 712 -7.28 2.39 8.21
N LEU A 713 -8.28 2.03 9.02
CA LEU A 713 -9.31 2.96 9.48
C LEU A 713 -8.69 4.01 10.41
N LEU A 714 -9.04 5.28 10.19
CA LEU A 714 -8.59 6.41 10.98
C LEU A 714 -9.65 6.85 12.01
N PRO A 715 -9.26 7.54 13.10
CA PRO A 715 -10.17 7.98 14.16
C PRO A 715 -11.27 8.94 13.69
N ASP A 716 -11.06 9.63 12.58
CA ASP A 716 -12.06 10.50 11.96
C ASP A 716 -12.99 9.77 10.98
N GLY A 717 -12.96 8.43 10.94
CA GLY A 717 -13.79 7.63 10.05
C GLY A 717 -13.34 7.64 8.59
N ARG A 718 -12.16 8.17 8.26
CA ARG A 718 -11.56 8.03 6.92
C ARG A 718 -10.63 6.82 6.88
N VAL A 719 -10.07 6.52 5.71
CA VAL A 719 -9.17 5.38 5.52
C VAL A 719 -7.84 5.85 4.94
N PHE A 720 -6.73 5.53 5.59
CA PHE A 720 -5.41 5.70 4.98
C PHE A 720 -5.10 4.50 4.08
N SER A 721 -4.51 4.76 2.90
CA SER A 721 -3.88 3.74 2.06
C SER A 721 -2.53 4.24 1.55
N GLY A 722 -1.48 3.43 1.64
CA GLY A 722 -0.13 3.85 1.29
C GLY A 722 0.84 2.70 1.08
N GLY A 723 2.08 3.04 0.75
CA GLY A 723 3.17 2.09 0.56
C GLY A 723 3.11 1.36 -0.78
N GLY A 724 3.94 0.33 -0.89
CA GLY A 724 4.23 -0.40 -2.12
C GLY A 724 5.71 -0.32 -2.49
N GLY A 725 6.30 -1.45 -2.91
CA GLY A 725 7.71 -1.51 -3.32
C GLY A 725 8.66 -2.02 -2.24
N LEU A 726 9.47 -1.12 -1.65
CA LEU A 726 10.62 -1.41 -0.77
C LEU A 726 11.70 -2.29 -1.42
N CYS A 727 12.09 -1.99 -2.66
CA CYS A 727 13.03 -2.79 -3.46
C CYS A 727 14.36 -2.09 -3.81
N GLY A 728 14.71 -1.01 -3.09
CA GLY A 728 15.92 -0.23 -3.32
C GLY A 728 15.80 0.71 -4.50
N ASP A 729 16.61 0.54 -5.54
CA ASP A 729 16.68 1.50 -6.65
C ASP A 729 15.59 1.27 -7.72
N CYS A 730 14.50 0.60 -7.34
CA CYS A 730 13.37 0.29 -8.21
C CYS A 730 12.43 1.49 -8.38
N ALA A 731 11.77 1.57 -9.55
CA ALA A 731 10.80 2.62 -9.85
C ALA A 731 9.45 2.44 -9.12
N THR A 732 9.23 1.31 -8.47
CA THR A 732 7.96 0.89 -7.85
C THR A 732 7.95 1.10 -6.32
N ASN A 733 8.91 1.87 -5.79
CA ASN A 733 8.83 2.37 -4.43
C ASN A 733 7.83 3.52 -4.35
N HIS A 734 6.86 3.38 -3.46
CA HIS A 734 5.85 4.40 -3.17
C HIS A 734 6.01 4.89 -1.72
N PRO A 735 6.96 5.82 -1.46
CA PRO A 735 7.17 6.42 -0.14
C PRO A 735 6.09 7.47 0.15
N ASP A 736 4.83 7.08 0.07
CA ASP A 736 3.68 7.95 0.17
C ASP A 736 2.40 7.18 0.53
N GLY A 737 1.34 7.93 0.80
CA GLY A 737 -0.01 7.42 0.99
C GLY A 737 -1.04 8.53 0.81
N ALA A 738 -2.31 8.17 0.80
CA ALA A 738 -3.43 9.09 0.70
C ALA A 738 -4.56 8.69 1.65
N VAL A 739 -5.38 9.67 2.02
CA VAL A 739 -6.56 9.43 2.85
C VAL A 739 -7.79 9.42 1.95
N PHE A 740 -8.53 8.32 1.98
CA PHE A 740 -9.81 8.18 1.33
C PHE A 740 -10.93 8.58 2.30
N THR A 741 -11.79 9.49 1.86
CA THR A 741 -13.00 9.92 2.56
C THR A 741 -14.21 9.14 2.03
N PRO A 742 -14.80 8.23 2.83
CA PRO A 742 -15.88 7.37 2.35
C PRO A 742 -17.19 8.12 2.06
N PRO A 743 -18.07 7.55 1.22
CA PRO A 743 -19.34 8.17 0.80
C PRO A 743 -20.25 8.64 1.96
N TYR A 744 -20.21 7.95 3.10
CA TYR A 744 -21.01 8.35 4.27
C TYR A 744 -20.60 9.71 4.86
N LEU A 745 -19.43 10.27 4.53
CA LEU A 745 -19.00 11.60 4.98
C LEU A 745 -19.29 12.71 3.98
N LEU A 746 -19.78 12.40 2.78
CA LEU A 746 -19.81 13.37 1.67
C LEU A 746 -21.20 13.58 1.09
N ASN A 747 -21.51 14.84 0.78
CA ASN A 747 -22.61 15.25 -0.07
C ASN A 747 -22.24 15.09 -1.55
N ALA A 748 -23.22 15.25 -2.45
CA ALA A 748 -23.01 15.05 -3.89
C ALA A 748 -22.03 16.06 -4.50
N ASP A 749 -21.89 17.25 -3.90
CA ASP A 749 -20.93 18.29 -4.29
C ASP A 749 -19.54 18.11 -3.66
N GLY A 750 -19.32 17.04 -2.88
CA GLY A 750 -18.08 16.78 -2.17
C GLY A 750 -17.92 17.55 -0.85
N SER A 751 -18.89 18.39 -0.45
CA SER A 751 -18.87 19.00 0.87
C SER A 751 -19.10 17.93 1.97
N PRO A 752 -18.49 18.11 3.17
CA PRO A 752 -18.69 17.17 4.26
C PRO A 752 -20.12 17.21 4.79
N LYS A 753 -20.68 16.03 5.09
CA LYS A 753 -21.95 15.89 5.82
C LYS A 753 -21.79 16.34 7.27
N PRO A 754 -22.84 16.93 7.89
CA PRO A 754 -22.88 17.14 9.33
C PRO A 754 -22.66 15.81 10.06
N ARG A 755 -21.79 15.79 11.06
CA ARG A 755 -21.46 14.59 11.83
C ARG A 755 -22.05 14.69 13.23
N PRO A 756 -22.56 13.60 13.82
CA PRO A 756 -22.87 13.58 15.24
C PRO A 756 -21.60 13.84 16.06
N VAL A 757 -21.74 14.51 17.19
CA VAL A 757 -20.63 14.82 18.10
C VAL A 757 -20.87 14.12 19.43
N ILE A 758 -19.91 13.31 19.88
CA ILE A 758 -19.89 12.75 21.23
C ILE A 758 -19.39 13.85 22.17
N THR A 759 -20.22 14.26 23.13
CA THR A 759 -19.95 15.38 24.04
C THR A 759 -19.45 14.93 25.41
N GLY A 760 -19.60 13.65 25.75
CA GLY A 760 -19.12 13.09 27.01
C GLY A 760 -19.49 11.63 27.23
N GLY A 761 -19.07 11.08 28.38
CA GLY A 761 -19.48 9.75 28.82
C GLY A 761 -18.64 8.57 28.29
N VAL A 762 -17.55 8.86 27.58
CA VAL A 762 -16.58 7.86 27.14
C VAL A 762 -15.33 7.98 28.02
N PRO A 763 -15.09 7.05 28.96
CA PRO A 763 -13.88 7.06 29.77
C PRO A 763 -12.65 6.64 28.94
N SER A 764 -11.45 6.96 29.42
CA SER A 764 -10.21 6.46 28.79
C SER A 764 -10.05 4.94 28.91
N ARG A 765 -10.68 4.31 29.92
CA ARG A 765 -10.67 2.87 30.16
C ARG A 765 -12.02 2.38 30.66
N THR A 766 -12.45 1.20 30.22
CA THR A 766 -13.64 0.51 30.74
C THR A 766 -13.46 -1.01 30.73
N ALA A 767 -14.22 -1.70 31.57
CA ALA A 767 -14.23 -3.16 31.63
C ALA A 767 -15.22 -3.77 30.61
N PRO A 768 -14.99 -5.00 30.15
CA PRO A 768 -16.02 -5.82 29.51
C PRO A 768 -17.29 -5.90 30.37
N GLY A 769 -18.47 -5.85 29.75
CA GLY A 769 -19.77 -5.90 30.45
C GLY A 769 -20.21 -4.58 31.10
N ALA A 770 -19.36 -3.55 31.10
CA ALA A 770 -19.70 -2.24 31.66
C ALA A 770 -20.80 -1.54 30.85
N SER A 771 -21.62 -0.76 31.54
CA SER A 771 -22.60 0.14 30.92
C SER A 771 -22.12 1.59 31.04
N LEU A 772 -22.00 2.26 29.90
CA LEU A 772 -21.56 3.64 29.77
C LEU A 772 -22.77 4.54 29.49
N THR A 773 -22.77 5.77 30.01
CA THR A 773 -23.75 6.79 29.60
C THR A 773 -23.10 7.73 28.61
N VAL A 774 -23.21 7.44 27.31
CA VAL A 774 -22.63 8.25 26.23
C VAL A 774 -23.57 9.41 25.90
N SER A 775 -23.03 10.63 25.87
CA SER A 775 -23.78 11.83 25.51
C SER A 775 -23.38 12.31 24.11
N THR A 776 -24.37 12.74 23.33
CA THR A 776 -24.20 13.26 21.97
C THR A 776 -24.93 14.60 21.80
N GLN A 777 -24.42 15.45 20.90
CA GLN A 777 -25.04 16.74 20.59
C GLN A 777 -26.38 16.59 19.85
N SER A 778 -26.51 15.54 19.04
CA SER A 778 -27.70 15.22 18.25
C SER A 778 -28.10 13.75 18.44
N PRO A 779 -29.35 13.37 18.14
CA PRO A 779 -29.77 11.97 18.18
C PRO A 779 -28.91 11.09 17.26
N VAL A 780 -28.58 9.90 17.73
CA VAL A 780 -27.86 8.85 17.01
C VAL A 780 -28.68 7.57 16.98
N ALA A 781 -28.49 6.76 15.93
CA ALA A 781 -29.19 5.50 15.72
C ALA A 781 -28.39 4.29 16.23
N SER A 782 -27.06 4.38 16.27
CA SER A 782 -26.20 3.31 16.78
C SER A 782 -24.89 3.82 17.34
N VAL A 783 -24.25 2.98 18.17
CA VAL A 783 -22.90 3.18 18.69
C VAL A 783 -22.09 1.91 18.41
N VAL A 784 -20.86 2.07 17.93
CA VAL A 784 -19.98 0.95 17.57
C VAL A 784 -18.58 1.13 18.16
N LEU A 785 -17.93 0.03 18.51
CA LEU A 785 -16.49 -0.01 18.74
C LEU A 785 -15.78 -0.55 17.50
N MET A 786 -14.73 0.14 17.07
CA MET A 786 -13.82 -0.32 16.04
C MET A 786 -12.46 -0.57 16.69
N ARG A 787 -11.96 -1.81 16.66
CA ARG A 787 -10.66 -2.10 17.29
C ARG A 787 -9.56 -1.36 16.52
N ALA A 788 -8.70 -0.64 17.23
CA ALA A 788 -7.49 -0.08 16.63
C ALA A 788 -6.61 -1.24 16.14
N ALA A 789 -6.01 -1.07 14.97
CA ALA A 789 -5.42 -2.18 14.26
C ALA A 789 -4.15 -1.78 13.52
N ALA A 790 -3.38 -2.79 13.14
CA ALA A 790 -2.11 -2.65 12.44
C ALA A 790 -2.12 -3.56 11.21
N ALA A 791 -1.52 -3.06 10.12
CA ALA A 791 -1.54 -3.72 8.83
C ALA A 791 -0.13 -3.90 8.29
N THR A 792 0.12 -5.04 7.66
CA THR A 792 1.28 -5.28 6.78
C THR A 792 0.99 -6.48 5.89
N HIS A 793 1.53 -6.49 4.66
CA HIS A 793 1.45 -7.66 3.77
C HIS A 793 0.02 -8.24 3.63
N SER A 794 -0.96 -7.37 3.31
CA SER A 794 -2.38 -7.76 3.15
C SER A 794 -3.05 -8.33 4.42
N THR A 795 -2.38 -8.25 5.56
CA THR A 795 -2.82 -8.88 6.81
C THR A 795 -3.08 -7.81 7.88
N ASP A 796 -4.29 -7.88 8.44
CA ASP A 796 -4.69 -7.21 9.67
C ASP A 796 -5.61 -8.17 10.43
N ASN A 797 -5.06 -8.86 11.43
CA ASN A 797 -5.79 -9.83 12.25
C ASN A 797 -6.40 -9.22 13.52
N ASP A 798 -6.28 -7.89 13.68
CA ASP A 798 -6.75 -7.16 14.85
C ASP A 798 -8.07 -6.44 14.58
N GLN A 799 -8.23 -5.85 13.39
CA GLN A 799 -9.42 -5.07 13.05
C GLN A 799 -10.70 -5.89 13.24
N ARG A 800 -11.66 -5.28 13.92
CA ARG A 800 -13.01 -5.82 14.09
C ARG A 800 -13.98 -4.71 14.46
N ARG A 801 -15.20 -4.84 13.95
CA ARG A 801 -16.33 -3.98 14.30
C ARG A 801 -17.23 -4.68 15.31
N ILE A 802 -17.63 -3.95 16.35
CA ILE A 802 -18.51 -4.42 17.41
C ILE A 802 -19.67 -3.41 17.55
N PRO A 803 -20.85 -3.67 16.95
CA PRO A 803 -22.04 -2.89 17.28
C PRO A 803 -22.43 -3.09 18.74
N LEU A 804 -22.77 -2.00 19.42
CA LEU A 804 -23.13 -2.01 20.83
C LEU A 804 -24.63 -1.94 21.00
N VAL A 805 -25.14 -2.65 22.00
CA VAL A 805 -26.51 -2.45 22.48
C VAL A 805 -26.56 -1.07 23.12
N SER A 806 -27.44 -0.22 22.60
CA SER A 806 -27.63 1.14 23.10
C SER A 806 -29.11 1.44 23.30
N THR A 807 -29.43 2.21 24.34
CA THR A 807 -30.81 2.62 24.66
C THR A 807 -30.80 4.09 25.03
N ALA A 808 -31.63 4.88 24.36
CA ALA A 808 -31.78 6.30 24.66
C ALA A 808 -32.39 6.47 26.08
N THR A 809 -31.74 7.27 26.92
CA THR A 809 -32.20 7.61 28.28
C THR A 809 -32.64 9.06 28.40
N GLY A 810 -32.48 9.84 27.33
CA GLY A 810 -32.89 11.23 27.20
C GLY A 810 -32.58 11.75 25.81
N THR A 811 -32.78 13.05 25.59
CA THR A 811 -32.36 13.68 24.33
C THR A 811 -30.83 13.76 24.30
N GLY A 812 -30.20 13.01 23.39
CA GLY A 812 -28.74 13.00 23.26
C GLY A 812 -28.01 12.25 24.37
N ALA A 813 -28.66 11.34 25.10
CA ALA A 813 -28.02 10.50 26.12
C ALA A 813 -28.39 9.04 25.92
N TYR A 814 -27.40 8.16 25.98
CA TYR A 814 -27.52 6.74 25.63
C TYR A 814 -26.81 5.87 26.67
N THR A 815 -27.53 4.89 27.23
CA THR A 815 -26.88 3.78 27.93
C THR A 815 -26.35 2.82 26.88
N VAL A 816 -25.04 2.59 26.89
CA VAL A 816 -24.31 1.76 25.92
C VAL A 816 -23.62 0.63 26.68
N THR A 817 -23.91 -0.62 26.33
CA THR A 817 -23.34 -1.79 27.01
C THR A 817 -22.19 -2.37 26.21
N VAL A 818 -21.00 -2.42 26.83
CA VAL A 818 -19.83 -3.13 26.29
C VAL A 818 -20.09 -4.63 26.45
N PRO A 819 -19.85 -5.47 25.42
CA PRO A 819 -19.99 -6.92 25.57
C PRO A 819 -19.16 -7.46 26.73
N ALA A 820 -19.70 -8.44 27.46
CA ALA A 820 -18.98 -9.09 28.55
C ALA A 820 -17.96 -10.13 28.05
N ASP A 821 -18.20 -10.70 26.87
CA ASP A 821 -17.33 -11.71 26.29
C ASP A 821 -16.08 -11.07 25.68
N THR A 822 -14.92 -11.33 26.28
CA THR A 822 -13.61 -10.85 25.82
C THR A 822 -13.17 -11.48 24.50
N GLY A 823 -13.84 -12.51 24.00
CA GLY A 823 -13.68 -13.02 22.63
C GLY A 823 -14.31 -12.13 21.56
N VAL A 824 -15.36 -11.39 21.94
CA VAL A 824 -16.01 -10.39 21.07
C VAL A 824 -15.24 -9.08 21.19
N VAL A 825 -15.12 -8.56 22.41
CA VAL A 825 -14.38 -7.35 22.73
C VAL A 825 -13.02 -7.73 23.34
N LEU A 826 -12.07 -8.08 22.48
CA LEU A 826 -10.69 -8.32 22.90
C LEU A 826 -10.18 -7.13 23.74
N PRO A 827 -9.36 -7.35 24.77
CA PRO A 827 -8.73 -6.24 25.46
C PRO A 827 -7.84 -5.42 24.50
N GLY A 828 -7.71 -4.12 24.78
CA GLY A 828 -6.94 -3.18 23.95
C GLY A 828 -7.72 -1.92 23.58
N ASN A 829 -7.17 -1.14 22.64
CA ASN A 829 -7.71 0.15 22.24
C ASN A 829 -8.80 0.03 21.18
N TYR A 830 -9.88 0.79 21.35
CA TYR A 830 -10.97 0.91 20.40
C TYR A 830 -11.28 2.38 20.10
N MET A 831 -11.73 2.62 18.89
CA MET A 831 -12.36 3.86 18.44
C MET A 831 -13.89 3.69 18.62
N LEU A 832 -14.49 4.45 19.54
CA LEU A 832 -15.94 4.48 19.72
C LEU A 832 -16.55 5.54 18.80
N PHE A 833 -17.42 5.09 17.90
CA PHE A 833 -18.17 5.95 16.97
C PHE A 833 -19.66 5.94 17.32
N ALA A 834 -20.29 7.11 17.25
CA ALA A 834 -21.74 7.23 17.25
C ALA A 834 -22.21 7.53 15.81
N LEU A 835 -23.24 6.85 15.32
CA LEU A 835 -23.73 7.00 13.96
C LEU A 835 -25.17 7.54 13.98
N ASP A 836 -25.46 8.51 13.12
CA ASP A 836 -26.82 8.99 12.91
C ASP A 836 -27.70 7.96 12.15
N ALA A 837 -28.94 8.31 11.86
CA ALA A 837 -29.89 7.45 11.16
C ALA A 837 -29.51 7.17 9.69
N GLN A 838 -28.62 7.98 9.11
CA GLN A 838 -28.10 7.83 7.76
C GLN A 838 -26.76 7.07 7.74
N GLY A 839 -26.24 6.70 8.91
CA GLY A 839 -24.97 6.00 9.06
C GLY A 839 -23.75 6.91 9.03
N VAL A 840 -23.91 8.24 9.16
CA VAL A 840 -22.78 9.18 9.25
C VAL A 840 -22.12 9.03 10.62
N PRO A 841 -20.83 8.66 10.70
CA PRO A 841 -20.15 8.47 11.98
C PRO A 841 -19.63 9.80 12.55
N SER A 842 -19.61 9.90 13.88
CA SER A 842 -18.87 10.92 14.63
C SER A 842 -17.37 10.83 14.36
N ILE A 843 -16.58 11.80 14.82
CA ILE A 843 -15.16 11.52 15.10
C ILE A 843 -15.12 10.57 16.31
N ALA A 844 -14.23 9.60 16.31
CA ALA A 844 -14.14 8.63 17.38
C ALA A 844 -13.64 9.23 18.69
N GLN A 845 -14.08 8.65 19.80
CA GLN A 845 -13.41 8.76 21.09
C GLN A 845 -12.68 7.45 21.38
N PHE A 846 -11.41 7.52 21.76
CA PHE A 846 -10.64 6.33 22.12
C PHE A 846 -11.03 5.82 23.50
N VAL A 847 -11.14 4.50 23.63
CA VAL A 847 -11.35 3.81 24.89
C VAL A 847 -10.53 2.52 24.92
N THR A 848 -9.82 2.28 26.01
CA THR A 848 -9.13 1.02 26.27
C THR A 848 -10.07 0.06 27.00
N ILE A 849 -10.27 -1.14 26.46
CA ILE A 849 -11.00 -2.23 27.11
C ILE A 849 -10.01 -3.11 27.87
N SER A 850 -10.24 -3.31 29.16
CA SER A 850 -9.30 -4.05 30.02
C SER A 850 -9.91 -4.59 31.29
#